data_AF-A0A9Q1E1T5-F1
#
_entry.id   AF-A0A9Q1E1T5-F1
#
_cell.length_a   1.000
_cell.length_b   1.000
_cell.length_c   1.000
_cell.angle_alpha   90.00
_cell.angle_beta   90.00
_cell.angle_gamma   90.00
#
_symmetry.space_group_name_H-M   'P 1'
#
loop_
_entity.id
_entity.type
_entity.pdbx_description
1 polymer ?
#
loop_
_entity_poly.entity_id
_entity_poly.type
_entity_poly.pdbx_seq_one_letter_code
_entity_poly.pdbx_strand_id
1 'polypeptide(L)'
;MFRYLSDVDETPFVMDPFAAHRQQMRSLFGSFGFEPFPLTPQIQAPRSPHIQAGAMAPFGMMGMGGGGFMDMFGMMGGMMENMERMSGSPSCQTYSSSTVISYSSTDSGAPKVYQQTSELRTAPGGIRETRQAMRDSESGVERLAIGHHIWDRGHVMERSRNRNTGDREERQDYINLEESEAAAFDEEWRREAGRYPPPSARGLDYGRDRRAGGAAPPAPHPPPLRLVTGNRKREREALLWLHPFPHAHTLPVREYLQMVTLNTNCRMSIVNIVAREILDSRGNPTVEVDLYTEKGLFRAAVPSGASTGIYEALELRDGDKSRYKGKGVLKAVAHINDTIRPALIQSEISVVEQEKLDNMMIEMDGTENKSQFGANAILGVSLAICKAGAAEKGVPLYRHIADLAGNAELVLPVPAFNVINGGSHAGNKLAMQEFMVLPVGAESFREALRVGAELYQTLRGVIREKYGQDATNVGDEGGFAPNILENSEALELLKTAIEKAGFTDKVVIGMDVAASEFYQDGKYDLDFKSPPNPDRHISAQELSEIYQSFVNNYPVVSIEDPFDQDDWPAWSQLTASVGIQIVGDDLTVTNPRRIEKAVEDRACNCLLLKVNQIGSVTEAIRACKLAQENGWGVMVSHRSGETEDTFIADLVVGLCTGQIKTGAPCRSERLAKYNQLMRIEEELGDQARFAGHNFRNPSAL
;
A
#
# COMPACT_ATOMS: atom_id res chain seq x y z
N MET A 1 33.67 -51.61 -7.29
CA MET A 1 34.31 -52.60 -6.39
C MET A 1 34.62 -51.89 -5.08
N PHE A 2 33.74 -52.12 -4.09
CA PHE A 2 33.84 -51.91 -2.64
C PHE A 2 34.92 -50.99 -2.04
N ARG A 3 34.45 -49.85 -1.51
CA ARG A 3 34.73 -49.23 -0.18
C ARG A 3 34.65 -47.71 -0.29
N TYR A 4 33.45 -47.19 -0.07
CA TYR A 4 33.18 -45.92 0.64
C TYR A 4 31.71 -45.92 1.10
N LEU A 5 31.31 -47.07 1.67
CA LEU A 5 30.13 -47.26 2.52
C LEU A 5 30.66 -47.84 3.83
N SER A 6 31.26 -46.97 4.65
CA SER A 6 31.57 -47.19 6.06
C SER A 6 32.25 -45.90 6.54
N ASP A 7 31.45 -44.88 6.86
CA ASP A 7 31.75 -43.75 7.77
C ASP A 7 30.66 -42.66 7.63
N VAL A 8 29.39 -43.07 7.70
CA VAL A 8 28.26 -42.14 7.90
C VAL A 8 27.27 -42.77 8.89
N ASP A 9 27.80 -43.37 9.95
CA ASP A 9 27.10 -43.36 11.23
C ASP A 9 27.47 -42.02 11.87
N GLU A 10 26.46 -41.19 12.15
CA GLU A 10 26.55 -39.82 12.66
C GLU A 10 27.04 -38.73 11.68
N THR A 11 26.20 -38.28 10.73
CA THR A 11 26.05 -36.86 10.28
C THR A 11 25.19 -36.79 9.00
N PRO A 12 23.91 -36.41 9.12
CA PRO A 12 23.47 -35.20 8.41
C PRO A 12 22.38 -34.40 9.17
N PHE A 13 22.47 -34.32 10.50
CA PHE A 13 21.80 -33.27 11.29
C PHE A 13 22.73 -32.09 11.64
N VAL A 14 23.93 -32.06 11.06
CA VAL A 14 24.93 -31.00 11.27
C VAL A 14 25.23 -30.32 9.93
N MET A 15 24.22 -29.66 9.38
CA MET A 15 24.43 -28.44 8.61
C MET A 15 23.54 -27.43 9.31
N ASP A 16 24.16 -26.54 10.08
CA ASP A 16 23.47 -25.43 10.72
C ASP A 16 22.92 -24.50 9.60
N PRO A 17 21.62 -24.51 9.30
CA PRO A 17 21.05 -23.68 8.24
C PRO A 17 21.17 -22.19 8.58
N PHE A 18 21.45 -21.89 9.86
CA PHE A 18 21.54 -20.55 10.41
C PHE A 18 22.98 -20.08 10.57
N ALA A 19 23.99 -20.81 10.09
CA ALA A 19 25.39 -20.39 10.16
C ALA A 19 25.59 -19.07 9.40
N ALA A 20 25.03 -18.97 8.18
CA ALA A 20 25.08 -17.76 7.37
C ALA A 20 24.29 -16.59 8.02
N HIS A 21 23.12 -16.88 8.59
CA HIS A 21 22.27 -15.88 9.26
C HIS A 21 22.91 -15.35 10.55
N ARG A 22 23.50 -16.23 11.37
CA ARG A 22 24.26 -15.86 12.58
C ARG A 22 25.52 -15.07 12.26
N GLN A 23 26.21 -15.39 11.17
CA GLN A 23 27.39 -14.66 10.73
C GLN A 23 27.03 -13.26 10.21
N GLN A 24 25.91 -13.12 9.47
CA GLN A 24 25.36 -11.82 9.08
C GLN A 24 24.99 -10.97 10.31
N MET A 25 24.25 -11.54 11.27
CA MET A 25 23.86 -10.85 12.51
C MET A 25 25.07 -10.46 13.36
N ARG A 26 26.10 -11.30 13.45
CA ARG A 26 27.35 -10.95 14.16
C ARG A 26 28.11 -9.80 13.47
N SER A 27 28.11 -9.72 12.14
CA SER A 27 28.75 -8.59 11.44
C SER A 27 27.96 -7.28 11.58
N LEU A 28 26.63 -7.36 11.68
CA LEU A 28 25.73 -6.21 11.84
C LEU A 28 25.76 -5.62 13.26
N PHE A 29 25.93 -6.45 14.30
CA PHE A 29 25.84 -6.02 15.69
C PHE A 29 27.18 -6.04 16.45
N GLY A 30 28.22 -6.68 15.91
CA GLY A 30 29.55 -6.75 16.54
C GLY A 30 30.23 -5.40 16.69
N SER A 31 29.96 -4.44 15.80
CA SER A 31 30.42 -3.05 15.88
C SER A 31 29.79 -2.26 17.03
N PHE A 32 28.74 -2.78 17.67
CA PHE A 32 28.06 -2.18 18.82
C PHE A 32 28.33 -2.92 20.14
N GLY A 33 29.27 -3.87 20.16
CA GLY A 33 29.67 -4.58 21.39
C GLY A 33 28.66 -5.60 21.93
N PHE A 34 27.64 -5.96 21.15
CA PHE A 34 26.63 -6.95 21.54
C PHE A 34 26.93 -8.32 20.92
N GLU A 35 27.01 -9.37 21.74
CA GLU A 35 26.99 -10.77 21.29
C GLU A 35 25.56 -11.35 21.47
N PRO A 36 24.78 -11.53 20.38
CA PRO A 36 23.38 -11.94 20.50
C PRO A 36 23.18 -13.43 20.85
N PHE A 37 24.24 -14.23 21.00
CA PHE A 37 24.15 -15.67 21.30
C PHE A 37 25.33 -16.20 22.16
N PRO A 38 25.37 -15.94 23.48
CA PRO A 38 26.34 -16.58 24.36
C PRO A 38 25.95 -18.04 24.64
N LEU A 39 26.92 -18.95 24.54
CA LEU A 39 26.75 -20.37 24.89
C LEU A 39 27.09 -20.60 26.38
N THR A 40 26.13 -21.20 27.10
CA THR A 40 26.15 -21.82 28.46
C THR A 40 26.13 -20.93 29.73
N PRO A 41 25.38 -21.36 30.79
CA PRO A 41 25.14 -20.56 32.00
C PRO A 41 26.05 -20.92 33.17
N GLN A 42 26.55 -19.91 33.90
CA GLN A 42 27.07 -20.08 35.27
C GLN A 42 25.95 -19.80 36.28
N ILE A 43 25.74 -20.79 37.15
CA ILE A 43 24.78 -20.80 38.27
C ILE A 43 25.25 -19.84 39.36
N GLN A 44 24.39 -18.91 39.78
CA GLN A 44 24.40 -18.32 41.14
C GLN A 44 22.97 -18.12 41.64
N ALA A 45 22.68 -18.64 42.85
CA ALA A 45 21.45 -18.42 43.60
C ALA A 45 21.56 -17.11 44.43
N PRO A 46 20.46 -16.42 44.82
CA PRO A 46 19.67 -16.87 45.97
C PRO A 46 18.16 -16.44 46.09
N ARG A 47 17.42 -17.29 46.83
CA ARG A 47 16.40 -17.02 47.89
C ARG A 47 14.94 -16.62 47.55
N SER A 48 14.08 -17.14 48.43
CA SER A 48 12.66 -17.48 48.33
C SER A 48 11.70 -16.39 48.92
N PRO A 49 10.36 -16.59 48.94
CA PRO A 49 9.36 -15.57 48.55
C PRO A 49 8.55 -14.96 49.72
N HIS A 50 7.78 -13.90 49.42
CA HIS A 50 6.63 -13.50 50.24
C HIS A 50 5.34 -13.50 49.42
N ILE A 51 4.34 -14.21 49.96
CA ILE A 51 2.96 -14.35 49.50
C ILE A 51 2.12 -13.24 50.13
N GLN A 52 1.19 -12.63 49.37
CA GLN A 52 -0.16 -12.36 49.87
C GLN A 52 -1.18 -12.27 48.72
N ALA A 53 -2.22 -13.10 48.84
CA ALA A 53 -3.33 -13.24 47.92
C ALA A 53 -4.49 -12.30 48.28
N GLY A 54 -5.32 -11.96 47.27
CA GLY A 54 -6.63 -11.33 47.42
C GLY A 54 -7.49 -11.67 46.18
N ALA A 55 -8.73 -12.11 46.41
CA ALA A 55 -9.53 -13.00 45.55
C ALA A 55 -10.49 -12.29 44.56
N MET A 56 -10.82 -12.95 43.43
CA MET A 56 -12.16 -13.52 43.14
C MET A 56 -12.23 -14.11 41.70
N ALA A 57 -12.82 -15.31 41.58
CA ALA A 57 -13.16 -16.06 40.35
C ALA A 57 -14.63 -15.78 39.94
N PRO A 58 -15.30 -16.50 38.99
CA PRO A 58 -14.89 -17.49 37.97
C PRO A 58 -15.53 -17.26 36.57
N PHE A 59 -15.30 -18.17 35.60
CA PHE A 59 -16.06 -18.54 34.37
C PHE A 59 -15.02 -18.87 33.29
N GLY A 60 -14.91 -20.05 32.68
CA GLY A 60 -15.87 -21.11 32.41
C GLY A 60 -15.57 -21.57 30.98
N MET A 61 -14.51 -22.36 30.81
CA MET A 61 -14.14 -22.92 29.50
C MET A 61 -15.04 -24.12 29.17
N MET A 62 -15.72 -24.05 28.04
CA MET A 62 -16.26 -25.23 27.36
C MET A 62 -16.10 -25.06 25.85
N GLY A 63 -15.14 -25.81 25.30
CA GLY A 63 -15.17 -26.47 23.99
C GLY A 63 -15.32 -25.65 22.71
N MET A 64 -14.28 -25.65 21.88
CA MET A 64 -14.41 -25.89 20.43
C MET A 64 -13.20 -26.70 19.96
N GLY A 65 -13.51 -27.81 19.29
CA GLY A 65 -12.58 -28.88 18.93
C GLY A 65 -11.65 -28.56 17.77
N GLY A 66 -10.61 -29.39 17.67
CA GLY A 66 -9.61 -29.35 16.61
C GLY A 66 -10.22 -29.51 15.22
N GLY A 67 -9.77 -28.67 14.29
CA GLY A 67 -10.12 -28.75 12.87
C GLY A 67 -9.85 -27.46 12.08
N GLY A 68 -9.88 -26.28 12.70
CA GLY A 68 -9.90 -25.01 11.97
C GLY A 68 -8.56 -24.50 11.39
N PHE A 69 -7.41 -25.01 11.85
CA PHE A 69 -6.10 -24.43 11.47
C PHE A 69 -5.42 -25.12 10.27
N MET A 70 -5.86 -26.33 9.87
CA MET A 70 -5.27 -27.05 8.74
C MET A 70 -5.83 -26.62 7.37
N ASP A 71 -7.05 -26.07 7.32
CA ASP A 71 -7.72 -25.70 6.06
C ASP A 71 -7.18 -24.39 5.44
N MET A 72 -6.52 -23.55 6.25
CA MET A 72 -5.91 -22.30 5.79
C MET A 72 -4.68 -22.52 4.91
N PHE A 73 -3.98 -23.65 5.10
CA PHE A 73 -2.72 -23.94 4.43
C PHE A 73 -2.90 -24.58 3.04
N GLY A 74 -3.97 -25.35 2.82
CA GLY A 74 -4.35 -25.81 1.48
C GLY A 74 -4.70 -24.64 0.54
N MET A 75 -5.29 -23.58 1.10
CA MET A 75 -5.61 -22.35 0.37
C MET A 75 -4.37 -21.56 -0.06
N MET A 76 -3.32 -21.53 0.77
CA MET A 76 -2.06 -20.86 0.43
C MET A 76 -1.25 -21.63 -0.62
N GLY A 77 -1.31 -22.96 -0.61
CA GLY A 77 -0.71 -23.80 -1.65
C GLY A 77 -1.29 -23.53 -3.04
N GLY A 78 -2.63 -23.46 -3.14
CA GLY A 78 -3.32 -23.12 -4.40
C GLY A 78 -3.11 -21.68 -4.86
N MET A 79 -2.82 -20.76 -3.93
CA MET A 79 -2.53 -19.36 -4.25
C MET A 79 -1.13 -19.18 -4.87
N MET A 80 -0.14 -19.94 -4.41
CA MET A 80 1.22 -19.92 -4.98
C MET A 80 1.29 -20.60 -6.36
N GLU A 81 0.49 -21.66 -6.58
CA GLU A 81 0.39 -22.34 -7.87
C GLU A 81 -0.21 -21.44 -8.97
N ASN A 82 -1.09 -20.52 -8.58
CA ASN A 82 -1.64 -19.50 -9.47
C ASN A 82 -0.65 -18.36 -9.80
N MET A 83 0.31 -18.06 -8.92
CA MET A 83 1.36 -17.07 -9.19
C MET A 83 2.41 -17.56 -10.21
N GLU A 84 2.68 -18.87 -10.28
CA GLU A 84 3.60 -19.45 -11.27
C GLU A 84 3.08 -19.30 -12.72
N ARG A 85 1.76 -19.42 -12.93
CA ARG A 85 1.14 -19.23 -14.26
C ARG A 85 1.30 -17.81 -14.82
N MET A 86 1.72 -16.84 -14.00
CA MET A 86 1.83 -15.42 -14.36
C MET A 86 3.25 -14.92 -14.60
N SER A 87 4.31 -15.72 -14.35
CA SER A 87 5.70 -15.23 -14.44
C SER A 87 6.49 -15.89 -15.57
N GLY A 88 6.47 -15.27 -16.76
CA GLY A 88 7.30 -15.63 -17.92
C GLY A 88 8.77 -15.19 -17.78
N SER A 89 9.42 -15.38 -16.63
CA SER A 89 10.81 -14.99 -16.43
C SER A 89 11.78 -16.09 -16.92
N PRO A 90 12.86 -15.76 -17.65
CA PRO A 90 13.86 -16.73 -18.12
C PRO A 90 14.88 -17.17 -17.04
N SER A 91 14.69 -16.80 -15.77
CA SER A 91 15.65 -17.03 -14.67
C SER A 91 15.05 -17.79 -13.49
N CYS A 92 15.90 -18.49 -12.72
CA CYS A 92 15.53 -19.14 -11.45
C CYS A 92 14.97 -18.09 -10.46
N GLN A 93 13.85 -18.40 -9.81
CA GLN A 93 13.27 -17.60 -8.73
C GLN A 93 13.26 -18.42 -7.43
N THR A 94 13.48 -17.75 -6.30
CA THR A 94 13.38 -18.36 -4.97
C THR A 94 12.51 -17.46 -4.10
N TYR A 95 11.49 -18.04 -3.49
CA TYR A 95 10.60 -17.42 -2.53
C TYR A 95 10.81 -18.10 -1.18
N SER A 96 11.04 -17.31 -0.13
CA SER A 96 11.19 -17.84 1.22
C SER A 96 10.29 -17.08 2.19
N SER A 97 9.56 -17.81 3.03
CA SER A 97 8.80 -17.26 4.16
C SER A 97 9.27 -17.89 5.47
N SER A 98 9.18 -17.15 6.56
CA SER A 98 9.54 -17.62 7.89
C SER A 98 8.61 -17.00 8.93
N THR A 99 8.03 -17.86 9.76
CA THR A 99 7.12 -17.50 10.84
C THR A 99 7.75 -17.95 12.16
N VAL A 100 7.82 -17.04 13.13
CA VAL A 100 8.25 -17.34 14.51
C VAL A 100 7.17 -16.81 15.45
N ILE A 101 6.60 -17.69 16.25
CA ILE A 101 5.62 -17.36 17.29
C ILE A 101 6.26 -17.74 18.62
N SER A 102 6.41 -16.76 19.50
CA SER A 102 6.82 -17.00 20.89
C SER A 102 5.68 -16.65 21.83
N TYR A 103 5.38 -17.55 22.76
CA TYR A 103 4.36 -17.34 23.78
C TYR A 103 4.82 -17.89 25.12
N SER A 104 4.48 -17.18 26.19
CA SER A 104 4.78 -17.55 27.57
C SER A 104 3.49 -17.54 28.39
N SER A 105 3.20 -18.64 29.09
CA SER A 105 2.21 -18.61 30.17
C SER A 105 2.80 -17.87 31.37
N THR A 106 1.96 -17.17 32.14
CA THR A 106 2.32 -16.28 33.26
C THR A 106 3.08 -16.94 34.43
N ASP A 107 3.35 -18.24 34.36
CA ASP A 107 4.10 -18.98 35.37
C ASP A 107 5.47 -19.40 34.81
N SER A 108 6.52 -18.68 35.23
CA SER A 108 7.98 -19.00 35.33
C SER A 108 8.67 -20.03 34.40
N GLY A 109 8.09 -20.42 33.27
CA GLY A 109 8.66 -21.36 32.30
C GLY A 109 9.47 -20.67 31.20
N ALA A 110 10.37 -21.43 30.57
CA ALA A 110 11.04 -20.98 29.35
C ALA A 110 9.99 -20.68 28.24
N PRO A 111 10.17 -19.62 27.44
CA PRO A 111 9.22 -19.26 26.40
C PRO A 111 9.06 -20.40 25.40
N LYS A 112 7.81 -20.72 25.07
CA LYS A 112 7.49 -21.68 24.01
C LYS A 112 7.63 -20.96 22.67
N VAL A 113 8.33 -21.59 21.75
CA VAL A 113 8.61 -21.11 20.41
C VAL A 113 8.08 -22.13 19.39
N TYR A 114 7.23 -21.65 18.51
CA TYR A 114 6.87 -22.30 17.26
C TYR A 114 7.56 -21.55 16.11
N GLN A 115 8.29 -22.27 15.28
CA GLN A 115 8.97 -21.71 14.11
C GLN A 115 8.65 -22.56 12.89
N GLN A 116 8.29 -21.93 11.78
CA GLN A 116 8.10 -22.58 10.51
C GLN A 116 8.75 -21.76 9.39
N THR A 117 9.47 -22.42 8.50
CA THR A 117 10.07 -21.81 7.31
C THR A 117 9.60 -22.57 6.07
N SER A 118 9.23 -21.84 5.02
CA SER A 118 8.88 -22.43 3.71
C SER A 118 9.73 -21.76 2.64
N GLU A 119 10.32 -22.56 1.76
CA GLU A 119 11.09 -22.11 0.61
C GLU A 119 10.54 -22.79 -0.63
N LEU A 120 10.28 -22.00 -1.67
CA LEU A 120 9.85 -22.44 -2.98
C LEU A 120 10.83 -21.91 -4.01
N ARG A 121 11.43 -22.81 -4.77
CA ARG A 121 12.35 -22.47 -5.84
C ARG A 121 11.79 -22.97 -7.16
N THR A 122 11.82 -22.11 -8.18
CA THR A 122 11.27 -22.41 -9.50
C THR A 122 12.30 -22.08 -10.58
N ALA A 123 12.33 -22.89 -11.65
CA ALA A 123 13.21 -22.70 -12.79
C ALA A 123 12.54 -23.15 -14.10
N PRO A 124 13.00 -22.65 -15.26
CA PRO A 124 12.41 -23.00 -16.55
C PRO A 124 12.42 -24.52 -16.80
N GLY A 125 11.39 -25.01 -17.49
CA GLY A 125 11.21 -26.45 -17.73
C GLY A 125 10.38 -27.15 -16.65
N GLY A 126 9.56 -26.41 -15.91
CA GLY A 126 8.68 -26.96 -14.87
C GLY A 126 9.42 -27.43 -13.61
N ILE A 127 10.69 -27.04 -13.44
CA ILE A 127 11.52 -27.46 -12.31
C ILE A 127 11.13 -26.67 -11.09
N ARG A 128 10.76 -27.37 -10.02
CA ARG A 128 10.42 -26.76 -8.74
C ARG A 128 11.00 -27.55 -7.56
N GLU A 129 11.53 -26.84 -6.56
CA GLU A 129 12.00 -27.37 -5.27
C GLU A 129 11.16 -26.73 -4.16
N THR A 130 10.58 -27.53 -3.27
CA THR A 130 9.92 -27.04 -2.07
C THR A 130 10.71 -27.49 -0.85
N ARG A 131 10.90 -26.62 0.14
CA ARG A 131 11.47 -26.98 1.44
C ARG A 131 10.63 -26.38 2.54
N GLN A 132 10.18 -27.19 3.48
CA GLN A 132 9.45 -26.73 4.65
C GLN A 132 10.12 -27.28 5.89
N ALA A 133 10.46 -26.42 6.83
CA ALA A 133 10.95 -26.83 8.14
C ALA A 133 10.03 -26.28 9.22
N MET A 134 9.73 -27.08 10.22
CA MET A 134 8.92 -26.70 11.38
C MET A 134 9.61 -27.16 12.66
N ARG A 135 9.53 -26.32 13.69
CA ARG A 135 9.99 -26.62 15.03
C ARG A 135 8.97 -26.11 16.03
N ASP A 136 8.48 -27.01 16.85
CA ASP A 136 7.60 -26.68 17.97
C ASP A 136 8.26 -27.13 19.28
N SER A 137 8.65 -26.16 20.09
CA SER A 137 9.27 -26.43 21.39
C SER A 137 8.30 -27.00 22.44
N GLU A 138 6.98 -26.83 22.27
CA GLU A 138 5.99 -27.36 23.22
C GLU A 138 5.79 -28.86 23.03
N SER A 139 5.52 -29.30 21.80
CA SER A 139 5.39 -30.71 21.47
C SER A 139 6.75 -31.43 21.35
N GLY A 140 7.84 -30.67 21.18
CA GLY A 140 9.18 -31.19 20.92
C GLY A 140 9.38 -31.63 19.46
N VAL A 141 8.39 -31.42 18.59
CA VAL A 141 8.39 -31.90 17.21
C VAL A 141 9.21 -30.99 16.30
N GLU A 142 10.12 -31.59 15.56
CA GLU A 142 10.87 -30.99 14.46
C GLU A 142 10.51 -31.73 13.17
N ARG A 143 10.11 -31.00 12.12
CA ARG A 143 9.79 -31.57 10.80
C ARG A 143 10.58 -30.88 9.70
N LEU A 144 10.97 -31.64 8.69
CA LEU A 144 11.58 -31.16 7.47
C LEU A 144 10.96 -31.91 6.29
N ALA A 145 10.31 -31.19 5.38
CA ALA A 145 9.83 -31.70 4.12
C ALA A 145 10.61 -31.08 2.96
N ILE A 146 11.05 -31.90 2.01
CA ILE A 146 11.71 -31.47 0.78
C ILE A 146 11.00 -32.12 -0.40
N GLY A 147 10.47 -31.31 -1.32
CA GLY A 147 9.80 -31.76 -2.53
C GLY A 147 10.56 -31.39 -3.80
N HIS A 148 10.78 -32.36 -4.67
CA HIS A 148 11.31 -32.18 -6.01
C HIS A 148 10.19 -32.34 -7.03
N HIS A 149 10.06 -31.41 -7.97
CA HIS A 149 9.01 -31.42 -8.98
C HIS A 149 9.56 -31.12 -10.38
N ILE A 150 9.03 -31.84 -11.38
CA ILE A 150 9.20 -31.55 -12.81
C ILE A 150 7.79 -31.54 -13.43
N TRP A 151 7.31 -30.38 -13.82
CA TRP A 151 5.94 -30.19 -14.30
C TRP A 151 4.91 -30.72 -13.29
N ASP A 152 4.12 -31.72 -13.69
CA ASP A 152 3.07 -32.35 -12.89
C ASP A 152 3.56 -33.54 -12.04
N ARG A 153 4.82 -33.98 -12.21
CA ARG A 153 5.43 -35.07 -11.42
C ARG A 153 6.19 -34.53 -10.23
N GLY A 154 6.11 -35.22 -9.09
CA GLY A 154 6.87 -34.83 -7.90
C GLY A 154 7.15 -35.96 -6.92
N HIS A 155 8.24 -35.79 -6.17
CA HIS A 155 8.64 -36.66 -5.07
C HIS A 155 8.92 -35.80 -3.84
N VAL A 156 8.19 -36.04 -2.74
CA VAL A 156 8.28 -35.27 -1.49
C VAL A 156 8.72 -36.19 -0.36
N MET A 157 9.84 -35.84 0.28
CA MET A 157 10.38 -36.53 1.45
C MET A 157 10.15 -35.68 2.70
N GLU A 158 9.37 -36.18 3.65
CA GLU A 158 9.15 -35.59 4.96
C GLU A 158 9.82 -36.42 6.04
N ARG A 159 10.60 -35.76 6.91
CA ARG A 159 11.20 -36.35 8.10
C ARG A 159 10.74 -35.59 9.32
N SER A 160 10.22 -36.32 10.31
CA SER A 160 9.87 -35.76 11.61
C SER A 160 10.69 -36.42 12.72
N ARG A 161 10.98 -35.64 13.76
CA ARG A 161 11.57 -36.14 15.00
C ARG A 161 10.91 -35.45 16.17
N ASN A 162 10.53 -36.21 17.19
CA ASN A 162 10.14 -35.66 18.47
C ASN A 162 11.35 -35.67 19.43
N ARG A 163 11.76 -34.50 19.92
CA ARG A 163 12.87 -34.36 20.88
C ARG A 163 12.54 -34.86 22.28
N ASN A 164 11.27 -34.85 22.65
CA ASN A 164 10.81 -35.23 23.97
C ASN A 164 10.71 -36.76 24.09
N THR A 165 10.25 -37.45 23.05
CA THR A 165 10.09 -38.91 23.06
C THR A 165 11.24 -39.65 22.36
N GLY A 166 11.97 -38.97 21.47
CA GLY A 166 13.03 -39.58 20.66
C GLY A 166 12.54 -40.21 19.36
N ASP A 167 11.22 -40.27 19.14
CA ASP A 167 10.61 -40.88 17.96
C ASP A 167 11.03 -40.19 16.67
N ARG A 168 11.18 -40.98 15.60
CA ARG A 168 11.52 -40.51 14.26
C ARG A 168 10.59 -41.16 13.26
N GLU A 169 10.06 -40.36 12.35
CA GLU A 169 9.25 -40.85 11.24
C GLU A 169 9.80 -40.27 9.94
N GLU A 170 9.75 -41.09 8.89
CA GLU A 170 10.05 -40.68 7.53
C GLU A 170 8.89 -41.09 6.65
N ARG A 171 8.41 -40.15 5.85
CA ARG A 171 7.30 -40.32 4.92
C ARG A 171 7.73 -39.85 3.56
N GLN A 172 7.38 -40.61 2.54
CA GLN A 172 7.60 -40.25 1.14
C GLN A 172 6.24 -40.19 0.45
N ASP A 173 6.01 -39.13 -0.29
CA ASP A 173 4.81 -38.93 -1.09
C ASP A 173 5.21 -38.76 -2.57
N TYR A 174 4.51 -39.47 -3.45
CA TYR A 174 4.75 -39.48 -4.89
C TYR A 174 3.55 -38.86 -5.61
N ILE A 175 3.79 -37.84 -6.42
CA ILE A 175 2.78 -37.07 -7.14
C ILE A 175 2.91 -37.42 -8.63
N ASN A 176 1.86 -38.02 -9.20
CA ASN A 176 1.84 -38.48 -10.60
C ASN A 176 3.07 -39.33 -10.98
N LEU A 177 3.52 -40.14 -10.03
CA LEU A 177 4.71 -40.97 -10.13
C LEU A 177 4.49 -42.24 -9.30
N GLU A 178 4.91 -43.39 -9.81
CA GLU A 178 4.94 -44.63 -9.02
C GLU A 178 6.18 -44.65 -8.11
N GLU A 179 6.07 -45.29 -6.93
CA GLU A 179 7.19 -45.42 -5.97
C GLU A 179 8.46 -46.02 -6.63
N SER A 180 8.27 -46.98 -7.53
CA SER A 180 9.39 -47.62 -8.26
C SER A 180 10.16 -46.67 -9.20
N GLU A 181 9.58 -45.52 -9.55
CA GLU A 181 10.17 -44.54 -10.46
C GLU A 181 10.89 -43.40 -9.72
N ALA A 182 10.75 -43.32 -8.39
CA ALA A 182 11.25 -42.21 -7.57
C ALA A 182 12.76 -42.00 -7.69
N ALA A 183 13.54 -43.08 -7.67
CA ALA A 183 14.99 -43.00 -7.80
C ALA A 183 15.42 -42.43 -9.17
N ALA A 184 14.75 -42.85 -10.25
CA ALA A 184 15.03 -42.36 -11.59
C ALA A 184 14.56 -40.90 -11.78
N PHE A 185 13.42 -40.55 -11.19
CA PHE A 185 12.90 -39.19 -11.17
C PHE A 185 13.83 -38.23 -10.40
N ASP A 186 14.36 -38.62 -9.25
CA ASP A 186 15.29 -37.78 -8.49
C ASP A 186 16.61 -37.54 -9.25
N GLU A 187 17.11 -38.53 -10.00
CA GLU A 187 18.26 -38.34 -10.89
C GLU A 187 17.94 -37.40 -12.06
N GLU A 188 16.76 -37.54 -12.67
CA GLU A 188 16.27 -36.66 -13.71
C GLU A 188 16.17 -35.21 -13.21
N TRP A 189 15.54 -35.01 -12.05
CA TRP A 189 15.36 -33.71 -11.42
C TRP A 189 16.70 -33.06 -11.09
N ARG A 190 17.67 -33.79 -10.49
CA ARG A 190 19.01 -33.25 -10.21
C ARG A 190 19.73 -32.80 -11.47
N ARG A 191 19.60 -33.55 -12.57
CA ARG A 191 20.22 -33.21 -13.86
C ARG A 191 19.63 -31.93 -14.46
N GLU A 192 18.31 -31.78 -14.42
CA GLU A 192 17.62 -30.62 -14.98
C GLU A 192 17.78 -29.38 -14.08
N ALA A 193 17.61 -29.53 -12.76
CA ALA A 193 17.83 -28.46 -11.78
C ALA A 193 19.29 -27.97 -11.76
N GLY A 194 20.26 -28.87 -12.00
CA GLY A 194 21.68 -28.53 -12.08
C GLY A 194 22.04 -27.53 -13.19
N ARG A 195 21.18 -27.35 -14.20
CA ARG A 195 21.34 -26.31 -15.25
C ARG A 195 21.09 -24.90 -14.73
N TYR A 196 20.41 -24.78 -13.60
CA TYR A 196 20.05 -23.52 -12.96
C TYR A 196 20.59 -23.53 -11.53
N PRO A 197 21.86 -23.18 -11.28
CA PRO A 197 22.40 -23.14 -9.92
C PRO A 197 21.79 -21.98 -9.11
N PRO A 198 21.66 -22.10 -7.77
CA PRO A 198 21.10 -21.03 -6.95
C PRO A 198 22.00 -19.78 -6.96
N PRO A 199 21.43 -18.56 -6.80
CA PRO A 199 22.15 -17.30 -6.76
C PRO A 199 22.94 -17.14 -5.43
N SER A 200 23.93 -17.99 -5.24
CA SER A 200 24.99 -17.89 -4.21
C SER A 200 26.15 -18.87 -4.46
N ALA A 201 26.07 -19.73 -5.49
CA ALA A 201 27.13 -20.69 -5.82
C ALA A 201 28.33 -20.09 -6.61
N ARG A 202 28.36 -18.77 -6.85
CA ARG A 202 29.56 -18.05 -7.33
C ARG A 202 30.14 -17.23 -6.19
N GLY A 203 30.81 -17.87 -5.23
CA GLY A 203 31.47 -17.13 -4.17
C GLY A 203 31.90 -17.89 -2.93
N LEU A 204 32.22 -19.19 -3.01
CA LEU A 204 32.94 -19.90 -1.94
C LEU A 204 33.85 -20.96 -2.57
N ASP A 205 34.97 -20.52 -3.14
CA ASP A 205 36.10 -21.39 -3.48
C ASP A 205 36.94 -21.60 -2.21
N TYR A 206 36.65 -22.68 -1.47
CA TYR A 206 37.53 -23.16 -0.42
C TYR A 206 38.68 -23.96 -1.06
N GLY A 207 39.77 -23.26 -1.37
CA GLY A 207 41.12 -23.81 -1.30
C GLY A 207 41.81 -24.16 -2.61
N ARG A 208 42.59 -23.21 -3.14
CA ARG A 208 43.95 -23.51 -3.65
C ARG A 208 44.85 -22.29 -3.56
N ASP A 209 45.58 -22.21 -2.45
CA ASP A 209 46.84 -21.49 -2.38
C ASP A 209 47.81 -22.07 -3.42
N ARG A 210 48.07 -21.32 -4.50
CA ARG A 210 49.34 -21.34 -5.25
C ARG A 210 49.59 -19.97 -5.89
N ARG A 211 50.27 -19.09 -5.15
CA ARG A 211 51.10 -18.03 -5.77
C ARG A 211 52.35 -18.69 -6.36
N ALA A 212 52.53 -18.60 -7.68
CA ALA A 212 53.83 -18.34 -8.32
C ALA A 212 53.67 -18.29 -9.86
N GLY A 213 53.77 -17.08 -10.41
CA GLY A 213 54.44 -16.71 -11.67
C GLY A 213 54.11 -17.43 -12.99
N GLY A 214 53.68 -16.67 -14.00
CA GLY A 214 53.82 -17.05 -15.41
C GLY A 214 52.92 -16.26 -16.35
N ALA A 215 53.50 -15.72 -17.43
CA ALA A 215 52.92 -14.75 -18.34
C ALA A 215 51.75 -15.26 -19.23
N ALA A 216 50.98 -14.30 -19.76
CA ALA A 216 49.87 -14.48 -20.69
C ALA A 216 50.30 -14.95 -22.11
N PRO A 217 49.38 -15.59 -22.85
CA PRO A 217 49.24 -15.34 -24.29
C PRO A 217 47.78 -15.07 -24.73
N PRO A 218 47.56 -14.48 -25.92
CA PRO A 218 46.28 -13.88 -26.32
C PRO A 218 45.31 -14.85 -27.03
N ALA A 219 44.05 -14.44 -27.09
CA ALA A 219 42.91 -15.14 -27.70
C ALA A 219 42.95 -15.20 -29.24
N PRO A 220 42.33 -16.22 -29.87
CA PRO A 220 42.01 -16.18 -31.29
C PRO A 220 40.54 -15.85 -31.57
N HIS A 221 40.33 -14.97 -32.55
CA HIS A 221 39.08 -14.65 -33.23
C HIS A 221 38.56 -15.80 -34.11
N PRO A 222 37.25 -15.86 -34.45
CA PRO A 222 36.72 -16.75 -35.47
C PRO A 222 36.79 -16.12 -36.89
N PRO A 223 37.04 -16.88 -37.97
CA PRO A 223 36.92 -16.38 -39.33
C PRO A 223 35.56 -16.76 -39.99
N PRO A 224 35.11 -16.01 -41.01
CA PRO A 224 33.91 -16.30 -41.80
C PRO A 224 34.26 -17.07 -43.08
N LEU A 225 33.34 -17.89 -43.60
CA LEU A 225 33.44 -18.41 -44.98
C LEU A 225 32.06 -18.48 -45.66
N ARG A 226 31.90 -17.64 -46.68
CA ARG A 226 31.01 -17.82 -47.83
C ARG A 226 31.67 -18.79 -48.81
N LEU A 227 30.87 -19.64 -49.47
CA LEU A 227 31.16 -20.11 -50.83
C LEU A 227 29.87 -20.36 -51.61
N VAL A 228 29.84 -19.80 -52.82
CA VAL A 228 28.80 -19.88 -53.84
C VAL A 228 29.20 -20.95 -54.87
N THR A 229 28.23 -21.66 -55.44
CA THR A 229 28.09 -22.10 -56.87
C THR A 229 27.15 -23.33 -56.91
N GLY A 230 26.22 -23.51 -57.85
CA GLY A 230 25.86 -22.72 -59.03
C GLY A 230 24.58 -23.25 -59.71
N ASN A 231 24.05 -22.38 -60.59
CA ASN A 231 23.32 -22.61 -61.84
C ASN A 231 22.42 -23.86 -62.02
N ARG A 232 21.14 -23.59 -62.34
CA ARG A 232 20.57 -23.90 -63.67
C ARG A 232 19.37 -22.99 -63.99
N LYS A 233 19.53 -22.20 -65.05
CA LYS A 233 18.48 -21.51 -65.82
C LYS A 233 17.56 -22.53 -66.52
N ARG A 234 16.30 -22.16 -66.73
CA ARG A 234 15.67 -22.12 -68.07
C ARG A 234 14.44 -21.21 -68.08
N GLU A 235 14.47 -20.27 -69.02
CA GLU A 235 13.38 -19.44 -69.53
C GLU A 235 12.33 -20.34 -70.25
N ARG A 236 11.09 -19.95 -70.63
CA ARG A 236 10.70 -18.84 -71.51
C ARG A 236 9.16 -18.83 -71.77
N GLU A 237 8.60 -17.62 -71.99
CA GLU A 237 7.47 -17.18 -72.91
C GLU A 237 6.10 -17.93 -72.91
N ALA A 238 4.95 -17.29 -72.64
CA ALA A 238 4.17 -16.25 -73.35
C ALA A 238 3.38 -16.74 -74.60
N LEU A 239 2.03 -16.67 -74.58
CA LEU A 239 1.17 -16.10 -75.66
C LEU A 239 -0.35 -16.17 -75.39
N LEU A 240 -1.02 -15.11 -75.85
CA LEU A 240 -2.45 -14.78 -75.88
C LEU A 240 -3.31 -15.66 -76.79
N TRP A 241 -4.62 -15.74 -76.53
CA TRP A 241 -5.68 -15.77 -77.56
C TRP A 241 -7.00 -15.11 -77.06
N LEU A 242 -7.73 -14.48 -77.98
CA LEU A 242 -8.86 -13.55 -77.84
C LEU A 242 -10.24 -14.18 -78.18
N HIS A 243 -11.29 -13.78 -77.40
CA HIS A 243 -12.74 -13.55 -77.72
C HIS A 243 -13.68 -14.67 -78.27
N PRO A 244 -15.05 -14.54 -78.26
CA PRO A 244 -15.96 -13.45 -77.77
C PRO A 244 -17.19 -13.88 -76.88
N PHE A 245 -17.93 -12.84 -76.41
CA PHE A 245 -19.24 -12.71 -75.67
C PHE A 245 -20.49 -13.44 -76.28
N PRO A 246 -21.75 -13.47 -75.72
CA PRO A 246 -22.40 -12.51 -74.78
C PRO A 246 -23.43 -12.97 -73.70
N HIS A 247 -23.65 -12.05 -72.73
CA HIS A 247 -24.87 -11.62 -71.99
C HIS A 247 -25.70 -12.58 -71.09
N ALA A 248 -25.76 -12.24 -69.79
CA ALA A 248 -27.01 -12.13 -69.02
C ALA A 248 -26.79 -11.29 -67.74
N HIS A 249 -27.82 -10.52 -67.40
CA HIS A 249 -27.91 -9.52 -66.32
C HIS A 249 -27.84 -10.11 -64.91
N THR A 250 -27.19 -9.39 -63.97
CA THR A 250 -27.67 -9.18 -62.58
C THR A 250 -26.88 -8.07 -61.88
N LEU A 251 -27.55 -7.49 -60.88
CA LEU A 251 -27.38 -6.19 -60.21
C LEU A 251 -26.01 -5.94 -59.52
N PRO A 252 -25.63 -4.67 -59.26
CA PRO A 252 -24.31 -4.34 -58.73
C PRO A 252 -24.17 -4.69 -57.25
N VAL A 253 -23.08 -5.39 -56.91
CA VAL A 253 -22.59 -5.79 -55.58
C VAL A 253 -22.12 -4.58 -54.73
N ARG A 254 -22.69 -3.39 -54.95
CA ARG A 254 -22.24 -2.16 -54.30
C ARG A 254 -23.04 -1.76 -53.06
N GLU A 255 -24.19 -2.39 -52.81
CA GLU A 255 -24.99 -2.14 -51.60
C GLU A 255 -24.79 -3.18 -50.49
N TYR A 256 -24.22 -4.36 -50.79
CA TYR A 256 -23.94 -5.38 -49.77
C TYR A 256 -22.64 -5.11 -48.99
N LEU A 257 -21.69 -4.39 -49.58
CA LEU A 257 -20.45 -3.99 -48.93
C LEU A 257 -20.60 -2.75 -48.03
N GLN A 258 -21.74 -2.06 -48.11
CA GLN A 258 -22.05 -0.90 -47.27
C GLN A 258 -22.88 -1.27 -46.03
N MET A 259 -23.49 -2.47 -45.97
CA MET A 259 -24.12 -3.02 -44.76
C MET A 259 -23.15 -3.79 -43.85
N VAL A 260 -21.98 -4.19 -44.32
CA VAL A 260 -20.98 -4.96 -43.52
C VAL A 260 -19.82 -4.08 -43.02
N THR A 261 -19.80 -2.79 -43.36
CA THR A 261 -18.84 -1.80 -42.83
C THR A 261 -19.46 -0.73 -41.93
N LEU A 262 -20.67 -0.99 -41.41
CA LEU A 262 -21.33 -0.13 -40.41
C LEU A 262 -21.63 -0.86 -39.09
N ASN A 263 -20.91 -1.95 -38.79
CA ASN A 263 -21.17 -2.71 -37.56
C ASN A 263 -19.89 -3.22 -36.86
N THR A 264 -18.79 -2.47 -36.92
CA THR A 264 -17.52 -2.81 -36.26
C THR A 264 -17.09 -1.85 -35.16
N ASN A 265 -17.97 -0.98 -34.63
CA ASN A 265 -17.60 -0.06 -33.55
C ASN A 265 -18.61 0.01 -32.37
N CYS A 266 -19.40 -1.03 -32.11
CA CYS A 266 -19.95 -1.25 -30.77
C CYS A 266 -18.91 -2.04 -29.96
N ARG A 267 -17.77 -1.42 -29.66
CA ARG A 267 -16.94 -1.90 -28.56
C ARG A 267 -17.65 -1.50 -27.28
N MET A 268 -18.21 -2.47 -26.56
CA MET A 268 -18.72 -2.19 -25.22
C MET A 268 -17.55 -1.70 -24.36
N SER A 269 -17.58 -0.44 -23.97
CA SER A 269 -16.55 0.20 -23.16
C SER A 269 -16.40 -0.47 -21.80
N ILE A 270 -17.53 -0.80 -21.17
CA ILE A 270 -17.63 -1.50 -19.89
C ILE A 270 -18.25 -2.87 -20.16
N VAL A 271 -17.49 -3.93 -19.90
CA VAL A 271 -17.94 -5.33 -20.03
C VAL A 271 -18.65 -5.78 -18.76
N ASN A 272 -18.12 -5.41 -17.60
CA ASN A 272 -18.69 -5.79 -16.31
C ASN A 272 -18.23 -4.85 -15.19
N ILE A 273 -18.98 -4.80 -14.10
CA ILE A 273 -18.58 -4.17 -12.84
C ILE A 273 -18.85 -5.17 -11.71
N VAL A 274 -17.97 -5.29 -10.73
CA VAL A 274 -18.16 -6.14 -9.56
C VAL A 274 -17.70 -5.38 -8.33
N ALA A 275 -18.63 -5.12 -7.40
CA ALA A 275 -18.31 -4.59 -6.10
C ALA A 275 -18.20 -5.69 -5.04
N ARG A 276 -17.32 -5.48 -4.07
CA ARG A 276 -17.15 -6.33 -2.89
C ARG A 276 -16.81 -5.51 -1.66
N GLU A 277 -16.97 -6.14 -0.50
CA GLU A 277 -16.54 -5.59 0.78
C GLU A 277 -15.09 -6.04 1.07
N ILE A 278 -14.22 -5.09 1.38
CA ILE A 278 -12.86 -5.30 1.90
C ILE A 278 -12.72 -4.58 3.25
N LEU A 279 -11.52 -4.58 3.86
CA LEU A 279 -11.25 -3.86 5.11
C LEU A 279 -10.34 -2.65 4.87
N ASP A 280 -10.62 -1.54 5.54
CA ASP A 280 -9.74 -0.38 5.64
C ASP A 280 -8.58 -0.62 6.63
N SER A 281 -7.69 0.36 6.75
CA SER A 281 -6.50 0.33 7.60
C SER A 281 -6.79 0.27 9.10
N ARG A 282 -8.05 0.47 9.49
CA ARG A 282 -8.55 0.37 10.87
C ARG A 282 -9.34 -0.93 11.08
N GLY A 283 -9.43 -1.80 10.07
CA GLY A 283 -10.16 -3.05 10.11
C GLY A 283 -11.69 -2.91 10.02
N ASN A 284 -12.19 -1.76 9.53
CA ASN A 284 -13.62 -1.58 9.26
C ASN A 284 -13.92 -1.94 7.80
N PRO A 285 -15.12 -2.44 7.49
CA PRO A 285 -15.53 -2.68 6.11
C PRO A 285 -15.46 -1.43 5.23
N THR A 286 -15.10 -1.58 3.96
CA THR A 286 -15.25 -0.57 2.92
C THR A 286 -15.50 -1.20 1.54
N VAL A 287 -15.87 -0.38 0.57
CA VAL A 287 -16.23 -0.80 -0.79
C VAL A 287 -14.99 -0.88 -1.68
N GLU A 288 -14.84 -1.99 -2.40
CA GLU A 288 -13.93 -2.15 -3.53
C GLU A 288 -14.73 -2.48 -4.79
N VAL A 289 -14.32 -1.90 -5.93
CA VAL A 289 -14.96 -2.08 -7.24
C VAL A 289 -13.93 -2.54 -8.26
N ASP A 290 -14.22 -3.65 -8.95
CA ASP A 290 -13.56 -4.07 -10.18
C ASP A 290 -14.41 -3.68 -11.38
N LEU A 291 -13.84 -2.91 -12.30
CA LEU A 291 -14.42 -2.61 -13.60
C LEU A 291 -13.65 -3.36 -14.69
N TYR A 292 -14.37 -4.04 -15.57
CA TYR A 292 -13.78 -4.82 -16.66
C TYR A 292 -14.04 -4.14 -18.00
N THR A 293 -13.00 -3.99 -18.80
CA THR A 293 -13.09 -3.59 -20.22
C THR A 293 -12.31 -4.58 -21.08
N GLU A 294 -12.26 -4.38 -22.40
CA GLU A 294 -11.37 -5.15 -23.28
C GLU A 294 -9.88 -4.98 -22.92
N LYS A 295 -9.52 -3.93 -22.17
CA LYS A 295 -8.16 -3.67 -21.70
C LYS A 295 -7.78 -4.42 -20.43
N GLY A 296 -8.75 -5.02 -19.72
CA GLY A 296 -8.52 -5.78 -18.49
C GLY A 296 -9.38 -5.34 -17.32
N LEU A 297 -8.88 -5.60 -16.11
CA LEU A 297 -9.53 -5.32 -14.83
C LEU A 297 -8.92 -4.05 -14.21
N PHE A 298 -9.78 -3.11 -13.82
CA PHE A 298 -9.43 -1.87 -13.14
C PHE A 298 -10.09 -1.82 -11.78
N ARG A 299 -9.28 -1.75 -10.73
CA ARG A 299 -9.74 -1.86 -9.34
C ARG A 299 -9.61 -0.54 -8.61
N ALA A 300 -10.64 -0.17 -7.86
CA ALA A 300 -10.57 0.94 -6.92
C ALA A 300 -11.22 0.61 -5.57
N ALA A 301 -10.65 1.13 -4.49
CA ALA A 301 -11.21 1.03 -3.14
C ALA A 301 -11.50 2.41 -2.55
N VAL A 302 -12.52 2.47 -1.70
CA VAL A 302 -13.01 3.73 -1.12
C VAL A 302 -12.47 3.92 0.30
N PRO A 303 -11.88 5.08 0.64
CA PRO A 303 -11.45 5.37 2.02
C PRO A 303 -12.64 5.82 2.89
N SER A 304 -12.47 5.82 4.21
CA SER A 304 -13.47 6.23 5.20
C SER A 304 -12.88 7.12 6.30
N GLY A 305 -13.63 8.12 6.77
CA GLY A 305 -13.21 9.07 7.81
C GLY A 305 -13.36 8.56 9.25
N ALA A 306 -12.73 9.24 10.21
CA ALA A 306 -13.01 9.11 11.65
C ALA A 306 -13.84 10.31 12.11
N SER A 307 -13.27 11.50 11.94
CA SER A 307 -13.94 12.79 12.03
C SER A 307 -14.51 13.12 10.65
N THR A 308 -15.83 13.31 10.61
CA THR A 308 -16.58 13.56 9.38
C THR A 308 -17.40 14.82 9.60
N GLY A 309 -17.12 15.86 8.82
CA GLY A 309 -17.94 17.07 8.78
C GLY A 309 -19.41 16.73 8.52
N ILE A 310 -20.32 17.48 9.11
CA ILE A 310 -21.76 17.18 9.05
C ILE A 310 -22.37 17.38 7.64
N TYR A 311 -21.60 18.02 6.75
CA TYR A 311 -21.98 18.36 5.39
C TYR A 311 -21.38 17.43 4.33
N GLU A 312 -20.62 16.39 4.72
CA GLU A 312 -20.07 15.41 3.79
C GLU A 312 -21.19 14.64 3.04
N ALA A 313 -20.89 14.18 1.83
CA ALA A 313 -21.71 13.19 1.15
C ALA A 313 -21.79 11.90 2.00
N LEU A 314 -22.94 11.24 1.97
CA LEU A 314 -23.25 10.17 2.92
C LEU A 314 -22.46 8.90 2.60
N GLU A 315 -21.62 8.45 3.53
CA GLU A 315 -21.08 7.08 3.51
C GLU A 315 -22.17 6.09 3.97
N LEU A 316 -22.68 5.25 3.06
CA LEU A 316 -23.75 4.31 3.40
C LEU A 316 -23.20 3.10 4.15
N ARG A 317 -23.65 2.95 5.40
CA ARG A 317 -23.36 1.80 6.29
C ARG A 317 -24.62 0.96 6.53
N ASP A 318 -24.43 -0.33 6.80
CA ASP A 318 -25.52 -1.30 6.97
C ASP A 318 -26.35 -1.04 8.24
N GLY A 319 -25.71 -0.59 9.33
CA GLY A 319 -26.35 -0.33 10.62
C GLY A 319 -26.67 -1.59 11.45
N ASP A 320 -26.33 -2.78 10.96
CA ASP A 320 -26.52 -4.04 11.68
C ASP A 320 -25.48 -4.21 12.79
N LYS A 321 -25.88 -3.95 14.04
CA LYS A 321 -25.00 -4.04 15.22
C LYS A 321 -24.40 -5.43 15.43
N SER A 322 -25.00 -6.48 14.88
CA SER A 322 -24.48 -7.86 14.99
C SER A 322 -23.30 -8.14 14.06
N ARG A 323 -23.09 -7.31 13.02
CA ARG A 323 -22.05 -7.48 12.00
C ARG A 323 -21.15 -6.24 11.92
N TYR A 324 -19.85 -6.43 12.12
CA TYR A 324 -18.86 -5.33 12.11
C TYR A 324 -19.29 -4.12 12.97
N LYS A 325 -19.99 -4.35 14.09
CA LYS A 325 -20.50 -3.31 14.99
C LYS A 325 -21.37 -2.26 14.28
N GLY A 326 -22.13 -2.65 13.24
CA GLY A 326 -22.96 -1.73 12.46
C GLY A 326 -22.29 -1.12 11.24
N LYS A 327 -21.00 -1.39 11.02
CA LYS A 327 -20.19 -0.74 9.98
C LYS A 327 -20.07 -1.54 8.68
N GLY A 328 -20.90 -2.57 8.45
CA GLY A 328 -20.93 -3.26 7.16
C GLY A 328 -21.26 -2.31 5.99
N VAL A 329 -20.90 -2.69 4.77
CA VAL A 329 -21.18 -1.92 3.53
C VAL A 329 -21.92 -2.74 2.48
N LEU A 330 -22.60 -3.81 2.89
CA LEU A 330 -23.29 -4.71 1.95
C LEU A 330 -24.39 -4.01 1.17
N LYS A 331 -25.07 -3.01 1.76
CA LYS A 331 -26.06 -2.19 1.04
C LYS A 331 -25.41 -1.40 -0.11
N ALA A 332 -24.30 -0.72 0.14
CA ALA A 332 -23.56 0.03 -0.88
C ALA A 332 -23.04 -0.90 -2.00
N VAL A 333 -22.49 -2.06 -1.62
CA VAL A 333 -22.07 -3.11 -2.56
C VAL A 333 -23.24 -3.61 -3.42
N ALA A 334 -24.42 -3.81 -2.82
CA ALA A 334 -25.63 -4.22 -3.53
C ALA A 334 -26.11 -3.13 -4.51
N HIS A 335 -26.09 -1.85 -4.13
CA HIS A 335 -26.42 -0.76 -5.06
C HIS A 335 -25.51 -0.76 -6.29
N ILE A 336 -24.21 -1.01 -6.12
CA ILE A 336 -23.28 -1.10 -7.27
C ILE A 336 -23.64 -2.30 -8.15
N ASN A 337 -23.73 -3.49 -7.56
CA ASN A 337 -23.93 -4.73 -8.31
C ASN A 337 -25.31 -4.81 -8.98
N ASP A 338 -26.36 -4.40 -8.28
CA ASP A 338 -27.74 -4.67 -8.71
C ASP A 338 -28.37 -3.47 -9.45
N THR A 339 -27.83 -2.26 -9.26
CA THR A 339 -28.41 -1.03 -9.83
C THR A 339 -27.45 -0.28 -10.75
N ILE A 340 -26.27 0.13 -10.25
CA ILE A 340 -25.33 0.97 -11.03
C ILE A 340 -24.73 0.17 -12.20
N ARG A 341 -24.26 -1.06 -11.93
CA ARG A 341 -23.67 -1.94 -12.95
C ARG A 341 -24.53 -2.13 -14.20
N PRO A 342 -25.78 -2.63 -14.11
CA PRO A 342 -26.58 -2.85 -15.32
C PRO A 342 -26.85 -1.54 -16.08
N ALA A 343 -27.05 -0.43 -15.36
CA ALA A 343 -27.29 0.86 -15.99
C ALA A 343 -26.07 1.38 -16.76
N LEU A 344 -24.87 1.32 -16.17
CA LEU A 344 -23.65 1.79 -16.83
C LEU A 344 -23.27 0.90 -18.03
N ILE A 345 -23.44 -0.41 -17.95
CA ILE A 345 -23.21 -1.32 -19.09
C ILE A 345 -24.20 -1.01 -20.22
N GLN A 346 -25.49 -0.81 -19.89
CA GLN A 346 -26.52 -0.48 -20.88
C GLN A 346 -26.33 0.91 -21.53
N SER A 347 -25.66 1.84 -20.84
CA SER A 347 -25.43 3.18 -21.36
C SER A 347 -24.52 3.21 -22.59
N GLU A 348 -23.65 2.20 -22.75
CA GLU A 348 -22.59 2.14 -23.77
C GLU A 348 -21.66 3.37 -23.80
N ILE A 349 -21.64 4.17 -22.72
CA ILE A 349 -20.79 5.36 -22.61
C ILE A 349 -19.33 4.92 -22.40
N SER A 350 -18.41 5.53 -23.14
CA SER A 350 -16.98 5.21 -23.02
C SER A 350 -16.40 5.55 -21.65
N VAL A 351 -15.50 4.72 -21.11
CA VAL A 351 -14.80 4.97 -19.84
C VAL A 351 -13.92 6.23 -19.86
N VAL A 352 -13.60 6.78 -21.03
CA VAL A 352 -12.88 8.06 -21.14
C VAL A 352 -13.78 9.27 -20.89
N GLU A 353 -15.10 9.08 -20.88
CA GLU A 353 -16.13 10.11 -20.67
C GLU A 353 -16.52 10.18 -19.18
N GLN A 354 -15.51 10.44 -18.32
CA GLN A 354 -15.65 10.46 -16.86
C GLN A 354 -16.86 11.29 -16.39
N GLU A 355 -16.99 12.51 -16.92
CA GLU A 355 -18.08 13.43 -16.54
C GLU A 355 -19.47 12.86 -16.87
N LYS A 356 -19.63 12.20 -18.02
CA LYS A 356 -20.93 11.62 -18.40
C LYS A 356 -21.31 10.46 -17.50
N LEU A 357 -20.36 9.58 -17.17
CA LEU A 357 -20.60 8.44 -16.30
C LEU A 357 -20.83 8.87 -14.83
N ASP A 358 -20.06 9.83 -14.33
CA ASP A 358 -20.28 10.39 -12.99
C ASP A 358 -21.64 11.09 -12.89
N ASN A 359 -21.99 11.94 -13.85
CA ASN A 359 -23.29 12.62 -13.87
C ASN A 359 -24.45 11.62 -13.96
N MET A 360 -24.31 10.54 -14.74
CA MET A 360 -25.32 9.48 -14.79
C MET A 360 -25.53 8.82 -13.42
N MET A 361 -24.45 8.50 -12.69
CA MET A 361 -24.58 7.92 -11.34
C MET A 361 -25.19 8.91 -10.33
N ILE A 362 -24.83 10.20 -10.42
CA ILE A 362 -25.37 11.26 -9.57
C ILE A 362 -26.87 11.46 -9.84
N GLU A 363 -27.29 11.48 -11.10
CA GLU A 363 -28.69 11.60 -11.51
C GLU A 363 -29.51 10.38 -11.09
N MET A 364 -28.94 9.17 -11.18
CA MET A 364 -29.59 7.94 -10.73
C MET A 364 -29.77 7.88 -9.21
N ASP A 365 -28.82 8.43 -8.44
CA ASP A 365 -28.97 8.58 -6.99
C ASP A 365 -30.05 9.63 -6.67
N GLY A 366 -30.03 10.76 -7.37
CA GLY A 366 -31.09 11.78 -7.30
C GLY A 366 -31.15 12.58 -6.00
N THR A 367 -30.18 12.42 -5.09
CA THR A 367 -30.12 13.18 -3.82
C THR A 367 -28.91 14.12 -3.77
N GLU A 368 -29.02 15.20 -3.00
CA GLU A 368 -27.95 16.21 -2.87
C GLU A 368 -26.68 15.64 -2.24
N ASN A 369 -26.82 14.74 -1.27
CA ASN A 369 -25.71 14.17 -0.49
C ASN A 369 -25.43 12.70 -0.83
N LYS A 370 -25.89 12.20 -1.98
CA LYS A 370 -25.67 10.82 -2.43
C LYS A 370 -26.19 9.76 -1.46
N SER A 371 -27.28 10.05 -0.76
CA SER A 371 -27.83 9.23 0.31
C SER A 371 -28.65 8.03 -0.16
N GLN A 372 -29.05 7.98 -1.44
CA GLN A 372 -29.81 6.85 -1.96
C GLN A 372 -28.91 5.63 -2.18
N PHE A 373 -27.76 5.80 -2.82
CA PHE A 373 -26.79 4.73 -3.06
C PHE A 373 -25.63 4.72 -2.06
N GLY A 374 -25.33 5.87 -1.46
CA GLY A 374 -24.11 6.12 -0.72
C GLY A 374 -23.00 6.69 -1.61
N ALA A 375 -22.33 7.73 -1.14
CA ALA A 375 -21.15 8.31 -1.79
C ALA A 375 -20.04 7.27 -1.98
N ASN A 376 -19.92 6.30 -1.07
CA ASN A 376 -19.00 5.18 -1.18
C ASN A 376 -19.36 4.21 -2.31
N ALA A 377 -20.63 4.09 -2.70
CA ALA A 377 -21.00 3.30 -3.88
C ALA A 377 -20.58 4.00 -5.18
N ILE A 378 -20.94 5.27 -5.31
CA ILE A 378 -20.67 6.08 -6.51
C ILE A 378 -19.17 6.28 -6.71
N LEU A 379 -18.44 6.63 -5.64
CA LEU A 379 -17.02 6.90 -5.74
C LEU A 379 -16.22 5.67 -6.18
N GLY A 380 -16.51 4.49 -5.63
CA GLY A 380 -15.78 3.27 -6.00
C GLY A 380 -15.84 2.99 -7.49
N VAL A 381 -17.02 3.19 -8.10
CA VAL A 381 -17.21 3.06 -9.54
C VAL A 381 -16.53 4.19 -10.30
N SER A 382 -16.67 5.44 -9.84
CA SER A 382 -16.06 6.63 -10.43
C SER A 382 -14.53 6.52 -10.56
N LEU A 383 -13.87 6.04 -9.50
CA LEU A 383 -12.42 5.82 -9.48
C LEU A 383 -11.99 4.69 -10.43
N ALA A 384 -12.75 3.58 -10.47
CA ALA A 384 -12.47 2.46 -11.37
C ALA A 384 -12.64 2.84 -12.85
N ILE A 385 -13.64 3.69 -13.16
CA ILE A 385 -13.82 4.29 -14.48
C ILE A 385 -12.60 5.12 -14.86
N CYS A 386 -12.11 5.99 -13.97
CA CYS A 386 -10.96 6.85 -14.24
C CYS A 386 -9.69 6.03 -14.56
N LYS A 387 -9.46 4.95 -13.79
CA LYS A 387 -8.37 3.98 -14.05
C LYS A 387 -8.52 3.30 -15.42
N ALA A 388 -9.73 2.87 -15.77
CA ALA A 388 -10.01 2.28 -17.08
C ALA A 388 -9.85 3.29 -18.22
N GLY A 389 -10.26 4.53 -18.02
CA GLY A 389 -10.12 5.64 -18.97
C GLY A 389 -8.65 5.94 -19.30
N ALA A 390 -7.77 5.88 -18.31
CA ALA A 390 -6.32 6.01 -18.52
C ALA A 390 -5.77 4.89 -19.41
N ALA A 391 -6.13 3.63 -19.12
CA ALA A 391 -5.70 2.48 -19.91
C ALA A 391 -6.29 2.45 -21.32
N GLU A 392 -7.53 2.92 -21.51
CA GLU A 392 -8.15 3.06 -22.83
C GLU A 392 -7.39 4.07 -23.69
N LYS A 393 -6.95 5.19 -23.09
CA LYS A 393 -6.08 6.18 -23.73
C LYS A 393 -4.62 5.72 -23.89
N GLY A 394 -4.21 4.66 -23.20
CA GLY A 394 -2.82 4.18 -23.20
C GLY A 394 -1.85 5.13 -22.50
N VAL A 395 -2.31 5.84 -21.46
CA VAL A 395 -1.50 6.79 -20.67
C VAL A 395 -1.52 6.43 -19.18
N PRO A 396 -0.53 6.85 -18.39
CA PRO A 396 -0.57 6.74 -16.93
C PRO A 396 -1.78 7.49 -16.32
N LEU A 397 -2.21 7.05 -15.15
CA LEU A 397 -3.41 7.60 -14.50
C LEU A 397 -3.28 9.11 -14.20
N TYR A 398 -2.15 9.56 -13.66
CA TYR A 398 -1.92 11.00 -13.42
C TYR A 398 -2.05 11.85 -14.70
N ARG A 399 -1.65 11.32 -15.87
CA ARG A 399 -1.79 12.02 -17.16
C ARG A 399 -3.24 12.06 -17.61
N HIS A 400 -3.98 10.97 -17.42
CA HIS A 400 -5.42 10.95 -17.69
C HIS A 400 -6.18 11.95 -16.82
N ILE A 401 -5.86 12.02 -15.53
CA ILE A 401 -6.43 13.00 -14.60
C ILE A 401 -6.06 14.43 -15.02
N ALA A 402 -4.82 14.66 -15.44
CA ALA A 402 -4.39 15.96 -15.96
C ALA A 402 -5.20 16.38 -17.19
N ASP A 403 -5.48 15.46 -18.11
CA ASP A 403 -6.33 15.74 -19.27
C ASP A 403 -7.76 16.10 -18.86
N LEU A 404 -8.33 15.40 -17.87
CA LEU A 404 -9.67 15.69 -17.34
C LEU A 404 -9.73 17.07 -16.66
N ALA A 405 -8.66 17.46 -15.96
CA ALA A 405 -8.55 18.75 -15.29
C ALA A 405 -8.19 19.90 -16.24
N GLY A 406 -7.61 19.60 -17.41
CA GLY A 406 -7.09 20.60 -18.35
C GLY A 406 -5.67 21.06 -18.05
N ASN A 407 -4.89 20.26 -17.32
CA ASN A 407 -3.52 20.57 -16.91
C ASN A 407 -2.49 20.04 -17.92
N ALA A 408 -1.60 20.91 -18.40
CA ALA A 408 -0.56 20.54 -19.35
C ALA A 408 0.73 20.11 -18.65
N GLU A 409 1.27 20.99 -17.81
CA GLU A 409 2.53 20.78 -17.07
C GLU A 409 2.25 20.20 -15.69
N LEU A 410 2.95 19.13 -15.34
CA LEU A 410 2.74 18.39 -14.10
C LEU A 410 3.71 18.84 -13.02
N VAL A 411 3.27 18.77 -11.77
CA VAL A 411 4.06 19.12 -10.59
C VAL A 411 3.91 18.05 -9.53
N LEU A 412 5.03 17.63 -8.94
CA LEU A 412 5.05 16.78 -7.77
C LEU A 412 4.83 17.58 -6.49
N PRO A 413 4.03 17.04 -5.56
CA PRO A 413 3.63 17.77 -4.37
C PRO A 413 4.70 17.75 -3.27
N VAL A 414 4.69 18.76 -2.40
CA VAL A 414 5.30 18.63 -1.08
C VAL A 414 4.43 17.69 -0.23
N PRO A 415 5.00 16.61 0.35
CA PRO A 415 4.28 15.78 1.29
C PRO A 415 4.18 16.45 2.67
N ALA A 416 2.97 16.53 3.21
CA ALA A 416 2.69 16.89 4.60
C ALA A 416 2.56 15.61 5.44
N PHE A 417 3.64 15.25 6.13
CA PHE A 417 3.70 14.03 6.91
C PHE A 417 3.11 14.23 8.30
N ASN A 418 1.98 13.61 8.60
CA ASN A 418 1.40 13.60 9.95
C ASN A 418 2.26 12.75 10.89
N VAL A 419 3.10 13.37 11.72
CA VAL A 419 4.13 12.66 12.51
C VAL A 419 3.82 12.59 14.01
N ILE A 420 2.89 13.40 14.51
CA ILE A 420 2.31 13.27 15.86
C ILE A 420 0.79 13.36 15.73
N ASN A 421 0.10 12.36 16.27
CA ASN A 421 -1.36 12.29 16.30
C ASN A 421 -1.92 12.72 17.67
N GLY A 422 -2.95 13.53 17.64
CA GLY A 422 -3.82 13.86 18.78
C GLY A 422 -5.29 13.68 18.39
N GLY A 423 -6.17 14.51 18.98
CA GLY A 423 -7.59 14.55 18.66
C GLY A 423 -8.27 13.18 18.72
N SER A 424 -9.15 12.93 17.76
CA SER A 424 -9.88 11.66 17.59
C SER A 424 -9.04 10.53 16.99
N HIS A 425 -7.81 10.82 16.53
CA HIS A 425 -6.90 9.86 15.91
C HIS A 425 -5.97 9.14 16.91
N ALA A 426 -5.96 9.56 18.18
CA ALA A 426 -5.07 9.01 19.20
C ALA A 426 -5.69 8.98 20.61
N GLY A 427 -5.41 7.90 21.35
CA GLY A 427 -5.80 7.71 22.76
C GLY A 427 -4.95 8.49 23.76
N ASN A 428 -4.60 9.74 23.46
CA ASN A 428 -3.88 10.67 24.34
C ASN A 428 -4.79 11.85 24.74
N LYS A 429 -4.25 12.86 25.45
CA LYS A 429 -5.01 14.06 25.84
C LYS A 429 -4.96 15.21 24.82
N LEU A 430 -3.94 15.24 23.98
CA LEU A 430 -3.70 16.26 22.97
C LEU A 430 -4.95 16.53 22.13
N ALA A 431 -5.46 17.76 22.16
CA ALA A 431 -6.72 18.09 21.49
C ALA A 431 -6.58 18.23 19.98
N MET A 432 -5.54 18.91 19.49
CA MET A 432 -5.30 19.08 18.05
C MET A 432 -4.93 17.75 17.41
N GLN A 433 -5.45 17.52 16.20
CA GLN A 433 -5.50 16.19 15.60
C GLN A 433 -4.18 15.76 14.94
N GLU A 434 -3.52 16.66 14.21
CA GLU A 434 -2.35 16.34 13.40
C GLU A 434 -1.27 17.41 13.54
N PHE A 435 -0.04 16.97 13.75
CA PHE A 435 1.14 17.82 13.67
C PHE A 435 2.02 17.27 12.56
N MET A 436 2.10 18.04 11.48
CA MET A 436 2.70 17.64 10.22
C MET A 436 4.05 18.30 10.00
N VAL A 437 4.94 17.61 9.30
CA VAL A 437 6.19 18.18 8.76
C VAL A 437 6.17 18.21 7.24
N LEU A 438 6.57 19.34 6.67
CA LEU A 438 6.59 19.60 5.24
C LEU A 438 8.03 19.91 4.80
N PRO A 439 8.71 19.02 4.05
CA PRO A 439 10.07 19.23 3.55
C PRO A 439 10.12 20.17 2.33
N VAL A 440 9.69 21.42 2.48
CA VAL A 440 9.59 22.41 1.40
C VAL A 440 10.94 22.79 0.77
N GLY A 441 12.04 22.63 1.49
CA GLY A 441 13.41 22.92 1.02
C GLY A 441 14.14 21.72 0.42
N ALA A 442 13.44 20.62 0.13
CA ALA A 442 14.00 19.51 -0.65
C ALA A 442 14.04 19.85 -2.16
N GLU A 443 14.97 19.22 -2.89
CA GLU A 443 15.18 19.45 -4.33
C GLU A 443 14.29 18.57 -5.22
N SER A 444 13.75 17.49 -4.65
CA SER A 444 12.92 16.49 -5.33
C SER A 444 11.93 15.85 -4.36
N PHE A 445 10.90 15.19 -4.88
CA PHE A 445 9.95 14.44 -4.05
C PHE A 445 10.65 13.29 -3.31
N ARG A 446 11.55 12.55 -3.99
CA ARG A 446 12.36 11.50 -3.36
C ARG A 446 13.22 12.04 -2.22
N GLU A 447 13.83 13.21 -2.38
CA GLU A 447 14.56 13.84 -1.27
C GLU A 447 13.62 14.25 -0.15
N ALA A 448 12.46 14.85 -0.46
CA ALA A 448 11.46 15.22 0.54
C ALA A 448 11.01 14.00 1.37
N LEU A 449 10.79 12.85 0.73
CA LEU A 449 10.44 11.61 1.41
C LEU A 449 11.58 11.11 2.32
N ARG A 450 12.84 11.18 1.88
CA ARG A 450 14.00 10.86 2.73
C ARG A 450 14.04 11.76 3.97
N VAL A 451 13.93 13.08 3.78
CA VAL A 451 13.96 14.07 4.86
C VAL A 451 12.84 13.78 5.87
N GLY A 452 11.61 13.55 5.40
CA GLY A 452 10.49 13.20 6.26
C GLY A 452 10.69 11.89 7.03
N ALA A 453 11.22 10.85 6.39
CA ALA A 453 11.47 9.56 7.02
C ALA A 453 12.59 9.61 8.06
N GLU A 454 13.71 10.30 7.78
CA GLU A 454 14.81 10.49 8.72
C GLU A 454 14.34 11.31 9.93
N LEU A 455 13.62 12.42 9.70
CA LEU A 455 13.03 13.22 10.77
C LEU A 455 12.07 12.41 11.63
N TYR A 456 11.19 11.60 11.03
CA TYR A 456 10.26 10.74 11.76
C TYR A 456 10.99 9.73 12.67
N GLN A 457 12.11 9.15 12.21
CA GLN A 457 12.95 8.27 13.03
C GLN A 457 13.66 9.04 14.17
N THR A 458 14.14 10.25 13.92
CA THR A 458 14.71 11.12 14.94
C THR A 458 13.67 11.50 16.00
N LEU A 459 12.46 11.87 15.57
CA LEU A 459 11.34 12.19 16.44
C LEU A 459 10.96 11.00 17.34
N ARG A 460 10.97 9.78 16.81
CA ARG A 460 10.80 8.56 17.62
C ARG A 460 11.79 8.49 18.77
N GLY A 461 13.05 8.82 18.51
CA GLY A 461 14.12 8.87 19.51
C GLY A 461 13.85 9.93 20.57
N VAL A 462 13.47 11.14 20.16
CA VAL A 462 13.13 12.26 21.05
C VAL A 462 11.95 11.91 21.96
N ILE A 463 10.86 11.36 21.39
CA ILE A 463 9.68 10.96 22.16
C ILE A 463 10.03 9.83 23.12
N ARG A 464 10.78 8.82 22.67
CA ARG A 464 11.20 7.70 23.53
C ARG A 464 12.04 8.16 24.71
N GLU A 465 12.95 9.10 24.49
CA GLU A 465 13.83 9.65 25.53
C GLU A 465 13.01 10.41 26.58
N LYS A 466 12.00 11.18 26.16
CA LYS A 466 11.21 12.03 27.06
C LYS A 466 10.05 11.32 27.74
N TYR A 467 9.31 10.45 27.05
CA TYR A 467 8.07 9.84 27.54
C TYR A 467 8.10 8.31 27.59
N GLY A 468 9.22 7.69 27.23
CA GLY A 468 9.39 6.23 27.25
C GLY A 468 8.94 5.53 25.97
N GLN A 469 9.18 4.21 25.93
CA GLN A 469 8.96 3.38 24.74
C GLN A 469 7.49 3.32 24.31
N ASP A 470 6.56 3.30 25.27
CA ASP A 470 5.12 3.15 25.01
C ASP A 470 4.52 4.36 24.28
N ALA A 471 5.13 5.54 24.44
CA ALA A 471 4.75 6.77 23.74
C ALA A 471 5.13 6.78 22.26
N THR A 472 5.88 5.76 21.79
CA THR A 472 6.28 5.62 20.37
C THR A 472 5.40 4.66 19.58
N ASN A 473 4.28 4.22 20.16
CA ASN A 473 3.20 3.61 19.38
C ASN A 473 2.58 4.67 18.45
N VAL A 474 1.96 4.19 17.38
CA VAL A 474 1.43 5.05 16.32
C VAL A 474 -0.09 5.09 16.33
N GLY A 475 -0.67 6.24 15.97
CA GLY A 475 -2.10 6.41 15.75
C GLY A 475 -2.58 5.83 14.40
N ASP A 476 -3.81 6.15 14.04
CA ASP A 476 -4.45 5.65 12.81
C ASP A 476 -3.66 5.98 11.54
N GLU A 477 -2.97 7.12 11.53
CA GLU A 477 -2.26 7.65 10.36
C GLU A 477 -0.74 7.47 10.42
N GLY A 478 -0.27 6.71 11.42
CA GLY A 478 1.13 6.33 11.55
C GLY A 478 2.00 7.33 12.29
N GLY A 479 1.49 8.49 12.72
CA GLY A 479 2.20 9.41 13.60
C GLY A 479 2.24 8.91 15.03
N PHE A 480 3.21 9.40 15.83
CA PHE A 480 3.32 8.99 17.24
C PHE A 480 2.19 9.56 18.08
N ALA A 481 1.78 8.83 19.12
CA ALA A 481 0.73 9.25 20.05
C ALA A 481 1.26 9.42 21.49
N PRO A 482 2.18 10.37 21.75
CA PRO A 482 2.66 10.62 23.10
C PRO A 482 1.52 11.13 23.98
N ASN A 483 1.55 10.79 25.27
CA ASN A 483 0.55 11.22 26.24
C ASN A 483 0.81 12.65 26.73
N ILE A 484 0.71 13.61 25.82
CA ILE A 484 0.82 15.05 26.07
C ILE A 484 -0.56 15.70 26.03
N LEU A 485 -0.71 16.82 26.75
CA LEU A 485 -1.92 17.63 26.77
C LEU A 485 -1.73 18.92 25.96
N GLU A 486 -0.64 19.62 26.22
CA GLU A 486 -0.35 20.93 25.63
C GLU A 486 0.05 20.80 24.15
N ASN A 487 -0.66 21.53 23.28
CA ASN A 487 -0.36 21.53 21.84
C ASN A 487 1.01 22.13 21.51
N SER A 488 1.47 23.08 22.33
CA SER A 488 2.83 23.65 22.23
C SER A 488 3.92 22.61 22.51
N GLU A 489 3.65 21.60 23.35
CA GLU A 489 4.60 20.54 23.64
C GLU A 489 4.82 19.64 22.42
N ALA A 490 3.79 19.40 21.60
CA ALA A 490 3.93 18.71 20.33
C ALA A 490 4.82 19.49 19.35
N LEU A 491 4.62 20.80 19.26
CA LEU A 491 5.45 21.69 18.43
C LEU A 491 6.91 21.72 18.89
N GLU A 492 7.18 21.71 20.21
CA GLU A 492 8.57 21.65 20.69
C GLU A 492 9.25 20.31 20.44
N LEU A 493 8.50 19.20 20.48
CA LEU A 493 9.05 17.90 20.06
C LEU A 493 9.45 17.93 18.59
N LEU A 494 8.63 18.52 17.73
CA LEU A 494 8.94 18.68 16.31
C LEU A 494 10.14 19.58 16.08
N LYS A 495 10.18 20.76 16.70
CA LYS A 495 11.34 21.67 16.59
C LYS A 495 12.63 20.98 17.02
N THR A 496 12.61 20.32 18.17
CA THR A 496 13.77 19.55 18.67
C THR A 496 14.18 18.45 17.70
N ALA A 497 13.22 17.73 17.10
CA ALA A 497 13.50 16.68 16.14
C ALA A 497 14.07 17.22 14.82
N ILE A 498 13.53 18.33 14.31
CA ILE A 498 14.02 19.05 13.12
C ILE A 498 15.46 19.49 13.32
N GLU A 499 15.77 20.10 14.46
CA GLU A 499 17.11 20.55 14.83
C GLU A 499 18.08 19.36 14.96
N LYS A 500 17.68 18.29 15.67
CA LYS A 500 18.50 17.08 15.84
C LYS A 500 18.75 16.34 14.52
N ALA A 501 17.81 16.38 13.58
CA ALA A 501 17.96 15.78 12.26
C ALA A 501 18.78 16.64 11.29
N GLY A 502 19.07 17.91 11.64
CA GLY A 502 19.82 18.83 10.79
C GLY A 502 19.02 19.38 9.61
N PHE A 503 17.69 19.49 9.75
CA PHE A 503 16.79 19.90 8.66
C PHE A 503 16.07 21.24 8.90
N THR A 504 16.58 22.08 9.80
CA THR A 504 15.99 23.38 10.15
C THR A 504 15.71 24.27 8.93
N ASP A 505 16.60 24.29 7.94
CA ASP A 505 16.43 25.12 6.74
C ASP A 505 15.54 24.48 5.66
N LYS A 506 15.13 23.21 5.84
CA LYS A 506 14.38 22.43 4.83
C LYS A 506 12.93 22.12 5.22
N VAL A 507 12.63 22.09 6.51
CA VAL A 507 11.35 21.58 7.03
C VAL A 507 10.58 22.68 7.74
N VAL A 508 9.30 22.80 7.38
CA VAL A 508 8.30 23.63 8.06
C VAL A 508 7.19 22.75 8.63
N ILE A 509 6.32 23.33 9.46
CA ILE A 509 5.27 22.62 10.18
C ILE A 509 3.89 22.97 9.59
N GLY A 510 3.03 21.96 9.48
CA GLY A 510 1.60 22.09 9.25
C GLY A 510 0.82 21.54 10.43
N MET A 511 -0.41 21.98 10.63
CA MET A 511 -1.29 21.49 11.69
C MET A 511 -2.68 21.24 11.13
N ASP A 512 -3.31 20.14 11.54
CA ASP A 512 -4.77 19.99 11.48
C ASP A 512 -5.29 19.98 12.91
N VAL A 513 -6.10 20.98 13.21
CA VAL A 513 -6.66 21.18 14.53
C VAL A 513 -7.92 20.33 14.70
N ALA A 514 -8.73 20.16 13.64
CA ALA A 514 -10.06 19.55 13.67
C ALA A 514 -10.95 20.13 14.78
N ALA A 515 -11.06 21.47 14.83
CA ALA A 515 -11.68 22.16 15.96
C ALA A 515 -13.16 21.84 16.19
N SER A 516 -13.88 21.41 15.15
CA SER A 516 -15.27 20.93 15.25
C SER A 516 -15.43 19.80 16.27
N GLU A 517 -14.41 18.96 16.46
CA GLU A 517 -14.45 17.80 17.38
C GLU A 517 -14.49 18.21 18.86
N PHE A 518 -14.05 19.43 19.17
CA PHE A 518 -14.02 19.97 20.53
C PHE A 518 -14.75 21.30 20.66
N TYR A 519 -15.56 21.64 19.68
CA TYR A 519 -16.47 22.78 19.75
C TYR A 519 -17.71 22.42 20.58
N GLN A 520 -17.99 23.21 21.61
CA GLN A 520 -19.10 23.02 22.54
C GLN A 520 -19.70 24.37 22.92
N ASP A 521 -20.99 24.55 22.64
CA ASP A 521 -21.79 25.71 23.06
C ASP A 521 -21.16 27.09 22.72
N GLY A 522 -20.61 27.24 21.51
CA GLY A 522 -20.00 28.51 21.08
C GLY A 522 -18.55 28.72 21.55
N LYS A 523 -17.93 27.69 22.15
CA LYS A 523 -16.57 27.71 22.69
C LYS A 523 -15.82 26.43 22.32
N TYR A 524 -14.54 26.37 22.67
CA TYR A 524 -13.65 25.27 22.33
C TYR A 524 -13.03 24.64 23.58
N ASP A 525 -13.02 23.31 23.66
CA ASP A 525 -12.47 22.54 24.77
C ASP A 525 -11.14 21.85 24.40
N LEU A 526 -10.01 22.47 24.71
CA LEU A 526 -8.68 21.91 24.44
C LEU A 526 -8.29 20.69 25.29
N ASP A 527 -9.21 20.16 26.12
CA ASP A 527 -9.04 18.91 26.87
C ASP A 527 -10.31 18.04 26.78
N PHE A 528 -11.03 18.10 25.64
CA PHE A 528 -12.32 17.41 25.40
C PHE A 528 -12.33 15.89 25.64
N LYS A 529 -11.16 15.25 25.64
CA LYS A 529 -10.98 13.82 25.92
C LYS A 529 -10.97 13.50 27.43
N SER A 530 -10.81 14.50 28.27
CA SER A 530 -10.98 14.40 29.73
C SER A 530 -12.44 14.68 30.11
N PRO A 531 -12.91 14.29 31.32
CA PRO A 531 -14.28 14.54 31.76
C PRO A 531 -14.73 15.99 31.53
N PRO A 532 -15.96 16.23 31.04
CA PRO A 532 -16.42 17.56 30.65
C PRO A 532 -16.28 18.59 31.75
N ASN A 533 -15.72 19.76 31.43
CA ASN A 533 -15.57 20.88 32.34
C ASN A 533 -15.73 22.23 31.61
N PRO A 534 -16.93 22.84 31.64
CA PRO A 534 -17.21 24.08 30.93
C PRO A 534 -16.31 25.28 31.31
N ASP A 535 -15.73 25.28 32.51
CA ASP A 535 -14.88 26.38 33.00
C ASP A 535 -13.54 26.48 32.27
N ARG A 536 -13.11 25.42 31.57
CA ARG A 536 -11.88 25.42 30.77
C ARG A 536 -12.10 25.79 29.30
N HIS A 537 -13.36 25.96 28.88
CA HIS A 537 -13.69 26.26 27.49
C HIS A 537 -13.24 27.67 27.13
N ILE A 538 -12.52 27.79 26.02
CA ILE A 538 -12.01 29.06 25.52
C ILE A 538 -12.84 29.56 24.34
N SER A 539 -12.85 30.87 24.13
CA SER A 539 -13.49 31.52 22.99
C SER A 539 -12.69 31.34 21.70
N ALA A 540 -13.33 31.58 20.56
CA ALA A 540 -12.65 31.64 19.26
C ALA A 540 -11.51 32.66 19.24
N GLN A 541 -11.66 33.79 19.96
CA GLN A 541 -10.61 34.81 20.04
C GLN A 541 -9.39 34.29 20.81
N GLU A 542 -9.58 33.69 21.98
CA GLU A 542 -8.49 33.10 22.77
C GLU A 542 -7.78 31.99 21.97
N LEU A 543 -8.53 31.18 21.24
CA LEU A 543 -7.98 30.13 20.36
C LEU A 543 -7.18 30.73 19.19
N SER A 544 -7.66 31.82 18.58
CA SER A 544 -6.92 32.57 17.56
C SER A 544 -5.59 33.12 18.07
N GLU A 545 -5.56 33.64 19.31
CA GLU A 545 -4.34 34.13 19.96
C GLU A 545 -3.32 32.99 20.20
N ILE A 546 -3.79 31.79 20.53
CA ILE A 546 -2.95 30.58 20.61
C ILE A 546 -2.32 30.26 19.25
N TYR A 547 -3.11 30.26 18.16
CA TYR A 547 -2.58 30.00 16.82
C TYR A 547 -1.56 31.04 16.38
N GLN A 548 -1.82 32.32 16.62
CA GLN A 548 -0.87 33.39 16.32
C GLN A 548 0.44 33.21 17.12
N SER A 549 0.35 32.80 18.39
CA SER A 549 1.52 32.43 19.17
C SER A 549 2.29 31.26 18.54
N PHE A 550 1.61 30.25 18.00
CA PHE A 550 2.28 29.14 17.32
C PHE A 550 2.99 29.58 16.04
N VAL A 551 2.33 30.38 15.20
CA VAL A 551 2.92 30.93 13.97
C VAL A 551 4.13 31.82 14.27
N ASN A 552 4.11 32.57 15.38
CA ASN A 552 5.22 33.46 15.75
C ASN A 552 6.43 32.72 16.35
N ASN A 553 6.21 31.59 17.01
CA ASN A 553 7.25 30.89 17.78
C ASN A 553 7.80 29.63 17.11
N TYR A 554 7.09 29.09 16.10
CA TYR A 554 7.45 27.87 15.38
C TYR A 554 7.32 28.10 13.87
N PRO A 555 7.99 27.29 13.02
CA PRO A 555 7.89 27.43 11.56
C PRO A 555 6.57 26.86 11.02
N VAL A 556 5.42 27.24 11.61
CA VAL A 556 4.09 26.83 11.17
C VAL A 556 3.69 27.64 9.95
N VAL A 557 3.42 26.96 8.84
CA VAL A 557 3.07 27.59 7.54
C VAL A 557 1.68 27.20 7.03
N SER A 558 1.03 26.25 7.68
CA SER A 558 -0.31 25.78 7.33
C SER A 558 -1.08 25.36 8.58
N ILE A 559 -2.32 25.87 8.73
CA ILE A 559 -3.26 25.43 9.76
C ILE A 559 -4.57 25.04 9.08
N GLU A 560 -5.04 23.84 9.35
CA GLU A 560 -6.30 23.28 8.89
C GLU A 560 -7.31 23.24 10.03
N ASP A 561 -8.58 23.51 9.68
CA ASP A 561 -9.73 23.52 10.59
C ASP A 561 -9.48 24.18 11.96
N PRO A 562 -8.98 25.44 11.99
CA PRO A 562 -8.72 26.17 13.24
C PRO A 562 -9.99 26.44 14.06
N PHE A 563 -11.17 26.39 13.45
CA PHE A 563 -12.45 26.63 14.11
C PHE A 563 -13.50 25.65 13.62
N ASP A 564 -14.63 25.62 14.32
CA ASP A 564 -15.77 24.79 13.95
C ASP A 564 -16.23 25.08 12.51
N GLN A 565 -16.74 24.04 11.85
CA GLN A 565 -17.22 24.07 10.47
C GLN A 565 -18.31 25.13 10.17
N ASP A 566 -18.97 25.69 11.19
CA ASP A 566 -19.96 26.77 11.05
C ASP A 566 -19.59 28.08 11.77
N ASP A 567 -18.41 28.20 12.39
CA ASP A 567 -17.93 29.44 13.01
C ASP A 567 -17.28 30.41 12.00
N TRP A 568 -18.00 30.69 10.92
CA TRP A 568 -17.56 31.53 9.78
C TRP A 568 -16.88 32.85 10.21
N PRO A 569 -17.37 33.63 11.19
CA PRO A 569 -16.71 34.85 11.61
C PRO A 569 -15.31 34.63 12.20
N ALA A 570 -15.08 33.54 12.92
CA ALA A 570 -13.77 33.22 13.49
C ALA A 570 -12.76 32.88 12.39
N TRP A 571 -13.19 32.07 11.41
CA TRP A 571 -12.40 31.74 10.21
C TRP A 571 -11.92 33.00 9.46
N SER A 572 -12.85 33.88 9.09
CA SER A 572 -12.53 35.13 8.38
C SER A 572 -11.59 36.04 9.18
N GLN A 573 -11.78 36.11 10.50
CA GLN A 573 -10.93 36.93 11.38
C GLN A 573 -9.49 36.41 11.44
N LEU A 574 -9.28 35.10 11.62
CA LEU A 574 -7.94 34.51 11.63
C LEU A 574 -7.27 34.61 10.27
N THR A 575 -7.98 34.28 9.19
CA THR A 575 -7.44 34.35 7.82
C THR A 575 -7.02 35.78 7.46
N ALA A 576 -7.71 36.80 7.96
CA ALA A 576 -7.31 38.19 7.80
C ALA A 576 -6.09 38.61 8.65
N SER A 577 -5.80 37.90 9.74
CA SER A 577 -4.71 38.26 10.68
C SER A 577 -3.39 37.54 10.42
N VAL A 578 -3.37 36.49 9.58
CA VAL A 578 -2.16 35.69 9.31
C VAL A 578 -1.79 35.62 7.83
N GLY A 579 -0.50 35.49 7.53
CA GLY A 579 0.03 35.35 6.16
C GLY A 579 0.22 33.91 5.68
N ILE A 580 -0.09 32.92 6.53
CA ILE A 580 0.14 31.50 6.27
C ILE A 580 -0.99 30.88 5.44
N GLN A 581 -0.88 29.58 5.15
CA GLN A 581 -1.98 28.81 4.57
C GLN A 581 -3.01 28.48 5.65
N ILE A 582 -4.29 28.73 5.37
CA ILE A 582 -5.44 28.31 6.17
C ILE A 582 -6.26 27.37 5.31
N VAL A 583 -6.40 26.12 5.76
CA VAL A 583 -7.01 25.03 5.00
C VAL A 583 -8.42 24.77 5.54
N GLY A 584 -9.42 24.79 4.65
CA GLY A 584 -10.78 24.34 4.98
C GLY A 584 -10.97 22.87 4.64
N ASP A 585 -11.20 22.02 5.64
CA ASP A 585 -11.58 20.62 5.52
C ASP A 585 -13.06 20.44 5.84
N ASP A 586 -13.46 20.30 7.12
CA ASP A 586 -14.88 20.18 7.52
C ASP A 586 -15.68 21.45 7.19
N LEU A 587 -15.02 22.61 7.13
CA LEU A 587 -15.62 23.85 6.67
C LEU A 587 -16.17 23.73 5.24
N THR A 588 -15.44 23.03 4.36
CA THR A 588 -15.73 23.03 2.92
C THR A 588 -16.22 21.68 2.40
N VAL A 589 -15.87 20.58 3.06
CA VAL A 589 -16.19 19.17 2.74
C VAL A 589 -16.07 18.83 1.26
N THR A 590 -15.08 19.42 0.57
CA THR A 590 -14.91 19.29 -0.89
C THR A 590 -16.20 19.65 -1.69
N ASN A 591 -17.09 20.45 -1.12
CA ASN A 591 -18.40 20.81 -1.68
C ASN A 591 -18.36 22.19 -2.33
N PRO A 592 -18.65 22.32 -3.64
CA PRO A 592 -18.60 23.59 -4.35
C PRO A 592 -19.39 24.73 -3.68
N ARG A 593 -20.57 24.46 -3.12
CA ARG A 593 -21.40 25.50 -2.47
C ARG A 593 -20.73 26.08 -1.22
N ARG A 594 -20.09 25.22 -0.42
CA ARG A 594 -19.37 25.68 0.79
C ARG A 594 -18.05 26.34 0.43
N ILE A 595 -17.38 25.87 -0.63
CA ILE A 595 -16.19 26.53 -1.18
C ILE A 595 -16.54 27.95 -1.66
N GLU A 596 -17.61 28.11 -2.44
CA GLU A 596 -18.10 29.43 -2.89
C GLU A 596 -18.35 30.37 -1.72
N LYS A 597 -19.08 29.92 -0.69
CA LYS A 597 -19.29 30.71 0.52
C LYS A 597 -17.97 31.06 1.22
N ALA A 598 -17.06 30.11 1.36
CA ALA A 598 -15.79 30.33 2.02
C ALA A 598 -14.86 31.29 1.26
N VAL A 599 -14.96 31.32 -0.07
CA VAL A 599 -14.33 32.33 -0.92
C VAL A 599 -14.96 33.71 -0.67
N GLU A 600 -16.29 33.81 -0.68
CA GLU A 600 -17.02 35.07 -0.44
C GLU A 600 -16.69 35.68 0.93
N ASP A 601 -16.70 34.84 1.98
CA ASP A 601 -16.42 35.23 3.37
C ASP A 601 -14.91 35.40 3.64
N ARG A 602 -14.04 35.05 2.68
CA ARG A 602 -12.58 34.99 2.84
C ARG A 602 -12.17 34.18 4.06
N ALA A 603 -12.87 33.06 4.27
CA ALA A 603 -12.78 32.26 5.48
C ALA A 603 -11.48 31.45 5.55
N CYS A 604 -10.97 30.98 4.40
CA CYS A 604 -9.70 30.28 4.28
C CYS A 604 -9.04 30.59 2.92
N ASN A 605 -7.87 29.99 2.64
CA ASN A 605 -7.13 30.21 1.38
C ASN A 605 -6.53 28.93 0.79
N CYS A 606 -6.99 27.77 1.27
CA CYS A 606 -6.64 26.46 0.75
C CYS A 606 -7.82 25.51 0.98
N LEU A 607 -8.09 24.67 -0.03
CA LEU A 607 -9.04 23.57 0.08
C LEU A 607 -8.32 22.31 0.52
N LEU A 608 -8.86 21.58 1.49
CA LEU A 608 -8.52 20.17 1.63
C LEU A 608 -9.42 19.32 0.72
N LEU A 609 -8.81 18.61 -0.22
CA LEU A 609 -9.55 17.84 -1.22
C LEU A 609 -9.60 16.35 -0.84
N LYS A 610 -10.76 15.90 -0.37
CA LYS A 610 -11.07 14.50 -0.08
C LYS A 610 -12.16 14.02 -1.02
N VAL A 611 -11.78 13.18 -1.99
CA VAL A 611 -12.70 12.70 -3.05
C VAL A 611 -13.98 12.04 -2.51
N ASN A 612 -13.92 11.40 -1.33
CA ASN A 612 -15.07 10.73 -0.73
C ASN A 612 -16.02 11.67 0.02
N GLN A 613 -15.60 12.89 0.36
CA GLN A 613 -16.50 13.90 0.93
C GLN A 613 -17.52 14.42 -0.10
N ILE A 614 -17.17 14.37 -1.40
CA ILE A 614 -18.07 14.78 -2.49
C ILE A 614 -18.62 13.59 -3.28
N GLY A 615 -17.87 12.50 -3.43
CA GLY A 615 -18.37 11.21 -3.90
C GLY A 615 -18.19 10.91 -5.40
N SER A 616 -17.54 11.77 -6.18
CA SER A 616 -17.13 11.47 -7.57
C SER A 616 -15.84 12.17 -7.96
N VAL A 617 -15.11 11.61 -8.93
CA VAL A 617 -13.88 12.21 -9.48
C VAL A 617 -14.20 13.53 -10.16
N THR A 618 -15.27 13.60 -10.95
CA THR A 618 -15.68 14.83 -11.65
C THR A 618 -15.96 15.97 -10.68
N GLU A 619 -16.72 15.74 -9.61
CA GLU A 619 -17.00 16.80 -8.63
C GLU A 619 -15.75 17.22 -7.85
N ALA A 620 -14.84 16.28 -7.55
CA ALA A 620 -13.56 16.60 -6.92
C ALA A 620 -12.68 17.48 -7.84
N ILE A 621 -12.57 17.15 -9.14
CA ILE A 621 -11.86 17.99 -10.10
C ILE A 621 -12.50 19.38 -10.17
N ARG A 622 -13.84 19.49 -10.20
CA ARG A 622 -14.54 20.78 -10.19
C ARG A 622 -14.26 21.59 -8.92
N ALA A 623 -14.26 20.96 -7.75
CA ALA A 623 -13.93 21.60 -6.47
C ALA A 623 -12.47 22.12 -6.46
N CYS A 624 -11.52 21.32 -6.96
CA CYS A 624 -10.12 21.74 -7.12
C CYS A 624 -10.01 22.97 -8.01
N LYS A 625 -10.65 22.95 -9.19
CA LYS A 625 -10.63 24.06 -10.14
C LYS A 625 -11.25 25.33 -9.55
N LEU A 626 -12.40 25.21 -8.90
CA LEU A 626 -13.06 26.33 -8.22
C LEU A 626 -12.13 26.99 -7.19
N ALA A 627 -11.41 26.19 -6.38
CA ALA A 627 -10.44 26.72 -5.43
C ALA A 627 -9.27 27.43 -6.14
N GLN A 628 -8.65 26.78 -7.14
CA GLN A 628 -7.51 27.33 -7.88
C GLN A 628 -7.87 28.61 -8.66
N GLU A 629 -9.05 28.67 -9.27
CA GLU A 629 -9.57 29.85 -9.99
C GLU A 629 -9.77 31.05 -9.06
N ASN A 630 -10.02 30.81 -7.77
CA ASN A 630 -10.11 31.82 -6.72
C ASN A 630 -8.77 32.09 -6.00
N GLY A 631 -7.66 31.59 -6.56
CA GLY A 631 -6.30 31.83 -6.03
C GLY A 631 -5.97 31.04 -4.76
N TRP A 632 -6.74 30.00 -4.44
CA TRP A 632 -6.47 29.14 -3.30
C TRP A 632 -5.48 28.02 -3.65
N GLY A 633 -4.75 27.57 -2.63
CA GLY A 633 -4.07 26.28 -2.69
C GLY A 633 -5.08 25.12 -2.64
N VAL A 634 -4.64 23.93 -3.04
CA VAL A 634 -5.40 22.70 -2.84
C VAL A 634 -4.48 21.63 -2.28
N MET A 635 -4.81 21.06 -1.13
CA MET A 635 -4.10 19.94 -0.55
C MET A 635 -4.92 18.68 -0.73
N VAL A 636 -4.46 17.79 -1.61
CA VAL A 636 -5.08 16.47 -1.78
C VAL A 636 -4.87 15.67 -0.50
N SER A 637 -5.91 15.00 -0.02
CA SER A 637 -5.89 14.32 1.26
C SER A 637 -6.34 12.87 1.19
N HIS A 638 -5.71 12.05 2.03
CA HIS A 638 -6.25 10.76 2.44
C HIS A 638 -7.44 10.88 3.42
N ARG A 639 -7.89 9.74 3.94
CA ARG A 639 -8.69 9.66 5.18
C ARG A 639 -7.96 8.80 6.21
N SER A 640 -8.37 8.90 7.48
CA SER A 640 -7.81 8.08 8.56
C SER A 640 -8.07 6.58 8.38
N GLY A 641 -9.21 6.18 7.82
CA GLY A 641 -9.42 4.82 7.27
C GLY A 641 -9.05 4.75 5.79
N GLU A 642 -7.82 4.38 5.48
CA GLU A 642 -7.34 4.20 4.11
C GLU A 642 -7.25 2.72 3.73
N THR A 643 -6.86 2.46 2.49
CA THR A 643 -6.69 1.19 1.81
C THR A 643 -5.32 1.18 1.10
N GLU A 644 -4.99 0.11 0.42
CA GLU A 644 -3.82 0.01 -0.45
C GLU A 644 -3.95 0.78 -1.77
N ASP A 645 -5.14 1.32 -2.09
CA ASP A 645 -5.37 2.09 -3.31
C ASP A 645 -4.42 3.30 -3.37
N THR A 646 -3.89 3.65 -4.53
CA THR A 646 -2.93 4.76 -4.68
C THR A 646 -3.48 5.94 -5.47
N PHE A 647 -4.79 5.96 -5.76
CA PHE A 647 -5.42 6.96 -6.63
C PHE A 647 -5.04 8.41 -6.30
N ILE A 648 -5.00 8.78 -5.01
CA ILE A 648 -4.71 10.17 -4.62
C ILE A 648 -3.27 10.62 -4.92
N ALA A 649 -2.33 9.68 -5.10
CA ALA A 649 -0.97 9.99 -5.57
C ALA A 649 -0.97 10.43 -7.04
N ASP A 650 -1.73 9.74 -7.88
CA ASP A 650 -1.93 10.15 -9.27
C ASP A 650 -2.81 11.41 -9.38
N LEU A 651 -3.80 11.55 -8.49
CA LEU A 651 -4.70 12.69 -8.44
C LEU A 651 -3.95 14.00 -8.15
N VAL A 652 -3.09 14.03 -7.13
CA VAL A 652 -2.37 15.26 -6.76
C VAL A 652 -1.43 15.74 -7.88
N VAL A 653 -0.80 14.80 -8.59
CA VAL A 653 0.07 15.12 -9.73
C VAL A 653 -0.77 15.59 -10.92
N GLY A 654 -1.87 14.89 -11.24
CA GLY A 654 -2.74 15.27 -12.35
C GLY A 654 -3.46 16.60 -12.13
N LEU A 655 -3.82 16.92 -10.89
CA LEU A 655 -4.42 18.20 -10.51
C LEU A 655 -3.38 19.33 -10.32
N CYS A 656 -2.09 19.01 -10.34
CA CYS A 656 -0.98 19.95 -10.16
C CYS A 656 -1.14 20.83 -8.92
N THR A 657 -1.56 20.24 -7.79
CA THR A 657 -1.91 21.06 -6.61
C THR A 657 -0.70 21.45 -5.76
N GLY A 658 0.42 20.74 -5.91
CA GLY A 658 1.69 21.07 -5.26
C GLY A 658 1.81 20.61 -3.81
N GLN A 659 0.80 19.97 -3.23
CA GLN A 659 0.82 19.50 -1.84
C GLN A 659 -0.15 18.34 -1.61
N ILE A 660 0.28 17.37 -0.80
CA ILE A 660 -0.51 16.19 -0.42
C ILE A 660 -0.33 15.90 1.07
N LYS A 661 -1.44 15.61 1.78
CA LYS A 661 -1.37 14.95 3.09
C LYS A 661 -1.86 13.50 2.96
N THR A 662 -0.97 12.55 3.23
CA THR A 662 -1.33 11.13 3.14
C THR A 662 -0.71 10.30 4.28
N GLY A 663 -0.52 10.92 5.45
CA GLY A 663 -0.11 10.30 6.71
C GLY A 663 1.39 10.32 6.96
N ALA A 664 1.83 9.64 8.01
CA ALA A 664 3.25 9.49 8.33
C ALA A 664 4.00 8.70 7.25
N PRO A 665 5.35 8.75 7.21
CA PRO A 665 6.16 7.75 6.51
C PRO A 665 6.17 6.41 7.28
N CYS A 666 4.99 5.93 7.67
CA CYS A 666 4.73 4.73 8.45
C CYS A 666 3.34 4.19 8.08
N ARG A 667 3.15 2.87 8.17
CA ARG A 667 1.96 2.11 7.75
C ARG A 667 1.74 2.14 6.22
N SER A 668 1.49 0.96 5.64
CA SER A 668 1.60 0.78 4.19
C SER A 668 0.48 1.42 3.38
N GLU A 669 -0.69 1.65 3.96
CA GLU A 669 -1.77 2.41 3.33
C GLU A 669 -1.37 3.88 3.08
N ARG A 670 -0.38 4.39 3.83
CA ARG A 670 0.24 5.73 3.65
C ARG A 670 1.39 5.64 2.66
N LEU A 671 2.33 4.72 2.94
CA LEU A 671 3.52 4.50 2.12
C LEU A 671 3.17 4.08 0.68
N ALA A 672 2.03 3.43 0.43
CA ALA A 672 1.59 3.08 -0.91
C ALA A 672 1.51 4.32 -1.81
N LYS A 673 0.98 5.44 -1.29
CA LYS A 673 0.83 6.71 -2.02
C LYS A 673 2.18 7.39 -2.19
N TYR A 674 2.98 7.47 -1.13
CA TYR A 674 4.33 8.04 -1.21
C TYR A 674 5.24 7.25 -2.17
N ASN A 675 5.17 5.92 -2.14
CA ASN A 675 5.90 5.07 -3.07
C ASN A 675 5.39 5.24 -4.51
N GLN A 676 4.08 5.44 -4.69
CA GLN A 676 3.53 5.75 -6.01
C GLN A 676 4.05 7.10 -6.53
N LEU A 677 4.12 8.13 -5.69
CA LEU A 677 4.71 9.42 -6.07
C LEU A 677 6.19 9.32 -6.44
N MET A 678 6.98 8.47 -5.77
CA MET A 678 8.36 8.19 -6.21
C MET A 678 8.42 7.52 -7.59
N ARG A 679 7.49 6.62 -7.90
CA ARG A 679 7.41 5.99 -9.23
C ARG A 679 7.00 6.99 -10.31
N ILE A 680 6.05 7.88 -9.99
CA ILE A 680 5.63 8.94 -10.90
C ILE A 680 6.80 9.91 -11.16
N GLU A 681 7.56 10.28 -10.11
CA GLU A 681 8.78 11.08 -10.26
C GLU A 681 9.79 10.43 -11.21
N GLU A 682 10.05 9.14 -11.01
CA GLU A 682 10.98 8.37 -11.86
C GLU A 682 10.48 8.27 -13.31
N GLU A 683 9.18 8.08 -13.52
CA GLU A 683 8.58 7.99 -14.87
C GLU A 683 8.61 9.35 -15.61
N LEU A 684 8.37 10.46 -14.90
CA LEU A 684 8.45 11.80 -15.48
C LEU A 684 9.90 12.23 -15.81
N GLY A 685 10.88 11.70 -15.07
CA GLY A 685 12.30 12.00 -15.30
C GLY A 685 12.59 13.49 -15.30
N ASP A 686 13.23 13.99 -16.36
CA ASP A 686 13.59 15.42 -16.49
C ASP A 686 12.38 16.38 -16.58
N GLN A 687 11.17 15.85 -16.79
CA GLN A 687 9.93 16.63 -16.77
C GLN A 687 9.37 16.82 -15.36
N ALA A 688 9.86 16.07 -14.37
CA ALA A 688 9.40 16.16 -12.99
C ALA A 688 9.81 17.53 -12.40
N ARG A 689 8.82 18.29 -11.95
CA ARG A 689 9.03 19.52 -11.18
C ARG A 689 8.50 19.32 -9.77
N PHE A 690 9.33 19.55 -8.76
CA PHE A 690 8.91 19.48 -7.37
C PHE A 690 8.42 20.85 -6.89
N ALA A 691 7.27 20.89 -6.20
CA ALA A 691 6.64 22.13 -5.78
C ALA A 691 7.51 22.96 -4.81
N GLY A 692 8.22 22.29 -3.88
CA GLY A 692 9.09 22.92 -2.89
C GLY A 692 8.42 24.09 -2.16
N HIS A 693 9.09 25.23 -2.07
CA HIS A 693 8.54 26.44 -1.46
C HIS A 693 7.29 27.00 -2.15
N ASN A 694 7.01 26.60 -3.39
CA ASN A 694 5.82 27.01 -4.15
C ASN A 694 4.62 26.07 -3.94
N PHE A 695 4.61 25.21 -2.92
CA PHE A 695 3.53 24.24 -2.66
C PHE A 695 2.11 24.84 -2.64
N ARG A 696 1.96 26.12 -2.26
CA ARG A 696 0.67 26.84 -2.26
C ARG A 696 0.21 27.24 -3.65
N ASN A 697 1.15 27.51 -4.56
CA ASN A 697 0.89 27.95 -5.93
C ASN A 697 1.97 27.40 -6.89
N PRO A 698 1.92 26.10 -7.22
CA PRO A 698 2.92 25.47 -8.08
C PRO A 698 2.85 25.97 -9.53
N SER A 699 1.78 26.66 -9.95
CA SER A 699 1.68 27.24 -11.29
C SER A 699 2.69 28.36 -11.56
N ALA A 700 3.36 28.86 -10.52
CA ALA A 700 4.42 29.86 -10.63
C ALA A 700 5.80 29.27 -11.01
N LEU A 701 5.91 27.95 -11.19
CA LEU A 701 7.16 27.22 -11.47
C LEU A 701 7.63 27.23 -12.93
#